data_AF-A0A1V1X0H0-F1
#
_entry.id   AF-A0A1V1X0H0-F1
#
_cell.length_a   1.000
_cell.length_b   1.000
_cell.length_c   1.000
_cell.angle_alpha   90.00
_cell.angle_beta   90.00
_cell.angle_gamma   90.00
#
_symmetry.space_group_name_H-M   'P 1'
#
loop_
_entity.id
_entity.type
_entity.pdbx_description
1 polymer ?
#
loop_
_entity_poly.entity_id
_entity_poly.type
_entity_poly.pdbx_seq_one_letter_code
_entity_poly.pdbx_strand_id
1 'polypeptide(L)'
;MEAHSSKKYSGSVTLAFIIFFAFLMPLTTPIICFSQSIDLTIGDYALVSKQRVGRTAYDYIFTANITNNGTEDAVNVTATLTSLVPTTTVIDGSLTFGAVPAGATVTSSDTLTVRIDRLYPFNESDLSWDIHYDVGEAGARLEVGPEGGMLRFDRFEVTVPPDVLAEPVEISVTELPSQAEEVAKDLDPARAQPIGPAFQFEAPFFSNEPLTLSLSYDENDIPPGFEAQNLAILIRLKGYPEFFGSMSMRESPIVMFVPLPAQVDEQNRKVQVHIFAGGTFQIVALAEPLEVFEVASLDTKPQHLFKRAFARLMMLLNPFSVKEAIAQPQVPLNPFRVIFWEVPANWTLTDRDKFKADILAGLNSAYQKLVLEKGFPAPLAQVTVHVRKIPGLHMAEVSSWSPLYIVIDPFKEPIKPIQSLMAHEYFHVIQMWNSNYIFVSDQVYFDNEWFEEGTADWAMDEVFDNVSGHYNAPTGERFHAPLNTNDPSYTEETYETVAFWKWLETKAPGSIRAMIEHHRSLTHSSISSLGLIKNMKEARYLDSLTYLHPDLNFLMFVTDALYWKNFEKDESDLLDLWGLLGDPKDVPEDLHAPEYIFTLEKCGPGDGEANKLKIPYTVYSHLAADVFIIDTWEGEEALSGTLHVEFEKPDGPTAQEFVAAVILRDTHKQKLVKKLSTTREVTFGFGPGSEVVVIIVDPQWKAPFQPDPFGYGDVNVWVEPCGGETPPGAFTWNVSSEQELYNAVDNACCGDTILLAPGRYWLPGRSDYPQIYSLNIEKGVTIAGSGPLETTIVLSGNLSGIFIGTWPGVIEQATFRDLRIDDRSDFGLWVWGNVRRFSLCNVIVVSSQRQRQHHGLMFSPFSIAEKLELHGTDFVCQDCQPYCKAIMIDPVDWPGRFNVEVEMRDSSIWNWDIGVSIYSTDFGDVTLDIDCTKIFGNQWNVVEWFDCDPRCTAREHCPSGQ
;
A
#
# COMPACT_ATOMS: atom_id res chain seq x y z
N MET A 1 -5.02 46.47 19.32
CA MET A 1 -4.33 47.07 18.15
C MET A 1 -4.61 46.13 16.98
N GLU A 2 -5.80 46.16 16.39
CA GLU A 2 -6.17 46.94 15.18
C GLU A 2 -5.20 46.69 14.00
N ALA A 3 -5.59 46.27 12.79
CA ALA A 3 -6.91 46.33 12.14
C ALA A 3 -7.04 45.30 10.98
N HIS A 4 -8.28 44.86 10.76
CA HIS A 4 -8.81 44.19 9.56
C HIS A 4 -9.04 45.18 8.40
N SER A 5 -8.93 44.71 7.14
CA SER A 5 -9.44 45.42 5.96
C SER A 5 -10.11 44.45 4.97
N SER A 6 -11.44 44.47 4.93
CA SER A 6 -12.30 43.90 3.90
C SER A 6 -12.65 44.94 2.82
N LYS A 7 -12.54 44.62 1.53
CA LYS A 7 -13.09 45.45 0.43
C LYS A 7 -14.43 44.90 -0.07
N LYS A 8 -15.48 45.71 0.10
CA LYS A 8 -16.77 45.62 -0.62
C LYS A 8 -16.66 46.37 -1.96
N TYR A 9 -17.28 45.84 -3.01
CA TYR A 9 -17.69 46.62 -4.18
C TYR A 9 -19.22 46.74 -4.18
N SER A 10 -19.71 47.98 -4.17
CA SER A 10 -21.09 48.36 -4.46
C SER A 10 -21.08 49.34 -5.62
N GLY A 11 -21.96 49.14 -6.60
CA GLY A 11 -22.23 50.10 -7.66
C GLY A 11 -23.63 49.90 -8.21
N SER A 12 -24.60 50.63 -7.66
CA SER A 12 -25.93 50.82 -8.22
C SER A 12 -25.91 51.94 -9.27
N VAL A 13 -26.65 51.76 -10.37
CA VAL A 13 -27.13 52.86 -11.22
C VAL A 13 -28.63 52.66 -11.49
N THR A 14 -29.38 53.73 -11.30
CA THR A 14 -30.84 53.82 -11.23
C THR A 14 -31.44 54.24 -12.58
N LEU A 15 -32.44 53.47 -13.04
CA LEU A 15 -33.76 53.83 -13.59
C LEU A 15 -33.98 55.10 -14.44
N ALA A 16 -34.61 54.93 -15.61
CA ALA A 16 -35.60 55.88 -16.14
C ALA A 16 -36.73 55.16 -16.93
N PHE A 17 -37.96 55.43 -16.50
CA PHE A 17 -39.27 54.97 -16.98
C PHE A 17 -39.73 55.74 -18.24
N ILE A 18 -40.37 55.07 -19.21
CA ILE A 18 -41.49 55.64 -19.99
C ILE A 18 -42.55 54.56 -20.23
N ILE A 19 -43.79 54.88 -19.85
CA ILE A 19 -45.05 54.15 -20.05
C ILE A 19 -45.66 54.60 -21.38
N PHE A 20 -46.18 53.68 -22.21
CA PHE A 20 -47.42 53.92 -22.99
C PHE A 20 -48.12 52.62 -23.38
N PHE A 21 -49.44 52.66 -23.29
CA PHE A 21 -50.43 51.60 -23.36
C PHE A 21 -50.93 51.37 -24.80
N ALA A 22 -51.51 50.18 -25.05
CA ALA A 22 -52.43 49.79 -26.13
C ALA A 22 -51.88 49.37 -27.50
N PHE A 23 -51.96 48.06 -27.81
CA PHE A 23 -52.97 47.50 -28.73
C PHE A 23 -52.93 45.96 -28.71
N LEU A 24 -54.06 45.36 -28.35
CA LEU A 24 -54.39 43.96 -28.59
C LEU A 24 -54.60 43.76 -30.11
N MET A 25 -53.77 42.94 -30.76
CA MET A 25 -54.15 42.13 -31.93
C MET A 25 -53.32 40.85 -31.94
N PRO A 26 -53.92 39.66 -32.09
CA PRO A 26 -53.17 38.44 -32.36
C PRO A 26 -52.67 38.50 -33.81
N LEU A 27 -51.36 38.61 -34.00
CA LEU A 27 -50.73 38.30 -35.27
C LEU A 27 -50.80 36.78 -35.46
N THR A 28 -51.91 36.30 -36.03
CA THR A 28 -51.96 34.98 -36.65
C THR A 28 -51.07 35.03 -37.90
N THR A 29 -49.78 34.74 -37.75
CA THR A 29 -48.98 34.31 -38.89
C THR A 29 -49.64 33.04 -39.44
N PRO A 30 -50.04 32.99 -40.71
CA PRO A 30 -50.42 31.72 -41.31
C PRO A 30 -49.21 30.81 -41.21
N ILE A 31 -49.30 29.75 -40.42
CA ILE A 31 -48.42 28.61 -40.55
C ILE A 31 -48.65 28.11 -41.97
N ILE A 32 -47.73 28.45 -42.86
CA ILE A 32 -47.63 27.77 -44.14
C ILE A 32 -47.18 26.36 -43.74
N CYS A 33 -48.15 25.45 -43.59
CA CYS A 33 -47.86 24.02 -43.67
C CYS A 33 -47.30 23.80 -45.06
N PHE A 34 -45.97 23.79 -45.17
CA PHE A 34 -45.33 23.11 -46.28
C PHE A 34 -45.74 21.65 -46.12
N SER A 35 -46.59 21.16 -47.02
CA SER A 35 -46.70 19.73 -47.26
C SER A 35 -45.32 19.32 -47.77
N GLN A 36 -44.49 18.82 -46.86
CA GLN A 36 -43.15 18.37 -47.20
C GLN A 36 -43.29 16.95 -47.76
N SER A 37 -42.97 16.81 -49.05
CA SER A 37 -43.01 15.55 -49.77
C SER A 37 -41.77 14.72 -49.49
N ILE A 38 -41.89 13.39 -49.52
CA ILE A 38 -40.75 12.47 -49.63
C ILE A 38 -39.91 12.86 -50.86
N ASP A 39 -38.59 13.01 -50.67
CA ASP A 39 -37.62 13.38 -51.70
C ASP A 39 -36.48 12.37 -51.73
N LEU A 40 -36.59 11.36 -52.59
CA LEU A 40 -35.62 10.27 -52.70
C LEU A 40 -34.65 10.50 -53.85
N THR A 41 -33.35 10.41 -53.57
CA THR A 41 -32.28 10.53 -54.56
C THR A 41 -31.36 9.32 -54.54
N ILE A 42 -31.13 8.69 -55.69
CA ILE A 42 -30.20 7.55 -55.83
C ILE A 42 -28.85 8.03 -56.36
N GLY A 43 -27.77 7.56 -55.74
CA GLY A 43 -26.39 7.87 -56.09
C GLY A 43 -25.39 6.86 -55.52
N ASP A 44 -24.11 7.26 -55.50
CA ASP A 44 -23.00 6.51 -54.90
C ASP A 44 -22.93 5.03 -55.30
N TYR A 45 -22.86 4.78 -56.61
CA TYR A 45 -22.76 3.42 -57.15
C TYR A 45 -21.47 2.72 -56.70
N ALA A 46 -21.61 1.58 -56.04
CA ALA A 46 -20.49 0.73 -55.67
C ALA A 46 -20.37 -0.44 -56.66
N LEU A 47 -19.22 -0.55 -57.32
CA LEU A 47 -18.95 -1.64 -58.26
C LEU A 47 -18.76 -2.97 -57.52
N VAL A 48 -19.67 -3.90 -57.75
CA VAL A 48 -19.59 -5.27 -57.20
C VAL A 48 -18.75 -6.16 -58.12
N SER A 49 -19.04 -6.15 -59.42
CA SER A 49 -18.28 -6.95 -60.38
C SER A 49 -18.30 -6.39 -61.81
N LYS A 50 -17.37 -6.87 -62.64
CA LYS A 50 -17.23 -6.47 -64.04
C LYS A 50 -16.87 -7.67 -64.91
N GLN A 51 -17.64 -7.90 -65.96
CA GLN A 51 -17.43 -8.98 -66.91
C GLN A 51 -17.37 -8.45 -68.34
N ARG A 52 -16.42 -8.94 -69.14
CA ARG A 52 -16.36 -8.63 -70.57
C ARG A 52 -17.29 -9.56 -71.34
N VAL A 53 -18.18 -8.99 -72.15
CA VAL A 53 -19.17 -9.76 -72.95
C VAL A 53 -18.98 -9.58 -74.45
N GLY A 54 -18.21 -8.58 -74.87
CA GLY A 54 -17.84 -8.37 -76.27
C GLY A 54 -16.46 -7.73 -76.41
N ARG A 55 -16.07 -7.41 -77.65
CA ARG A 55 -14.78 -6.74 -77.89
C ARG A 55 -14.73 -5.38 -77.19
N THR A 56 -15.85 -4.66 -77.13
CA THR A 56 -15.94 -3.32 -76.54
C THR A 56 -17.00 -3.21 -75.44
N ALA A 57 -17.92 -4.19 -75.33
CA ALA A 57 -18.98 -4.23 -74.33
C ALA A 57 -18.58 -4.98 -73.03
N TYR A 58 -18.94 -4.41 -71.89
CA TYR A 58 -18.75 -4.98 -70.56
C TYR A 58 -20.03 -4.87 -69.74
N ASP A 59 -20.37 -5.93 -69.02
CA ASP A 59 -21.40 -5.93 -67.99
C ASP A 59 -20.76 -5.52 -66.67
N TYR A 60 -21.37 -4.53 -66.01
CA TYR A 60 -20.99 -4.03 -64.72
C TYR A 60 -22.15 -4.26 -63.76
N ILE A 61 -21.85 -4.88 -62.62
CA ILE A 61 -22.82 -5.15 -61.56
C ILE A 61 -22.54 -4.17 -60.42
N PHE A 62 -23.57 -3.42 -60.02
CA PHE A 62 -23.48 -2.38 -59.00
C PHE A 62 -24.50 -2.60 -57.88
N THR A 63 -24.17 -2.13 -56.68
CA THR A 63 -25.16 -1.66 -55.70
C THR A 63 -25.23 -0.13 -55.78
N ALA A 64 -26.31 0.47 -55.27
CA ALA A 64 -26.45 1.92 -55.17
C ALA A 64 -26.96 2.32 -53.78
N ASN A 65 -26.78 3.58 -53.41
CA ASN A 65 -27.37 4.16 -52.22
C ASN A 65 -28.57 5.02 -52.61
N ILE A 66 -29.61 5.00 -51.77
CA ILE A 66 -30.72 5.94 -51.84
C ILE A 66 -30.72 6.82 -50.58
N THR A 67 -30.93 8.11 -50.75
CA THR A 67 -31.03 9.09 -49.67
C THR A 67 -32.42 9.70 -49.67
N ASN A 68 -33.08 9.74 -48.51
CA ASN A 68 -34.34 10.45 -48.31
C ASN A 68 -34.06 11.83 -47.74
N ASN A 69 -34.14 12.87 -48.57
CA ASN A 69 -33.99 14.27 -48.17
C ASN A 69 -35.31 14.88 -47.65
N GLY A 70 -36.40 14.10 -47.65
CA GLY A 70 -37.70 14.49 -47.10
C GLY A 70 -37.76 14.38 -45.58
N THR A 71 -38.91 14.75 -45.03
CA THR A 71 -39.20 14.72 -43.57
C THR A 71 -40.11 13.58 -43.15
N GLU A 72 -40.57 12.77 -44.09
CA GLU A 72 -41.39 11.58 -43.85
C GLU A 72 -40.60 10.32 -44.24
N ASP A 73 -40.87 9.21 -43.55
CA ASP A 73 -40.23 7.94 -43.82
C ASP A 73 -40.82 7.32 -45.10
N ALA A 74 -39.95 6.84 -45.98
CA ALA A 74 -40.36 6.07 -47.14
C ALA A 74 -40.21 4.59 -46.82
N VAL A 75 -41.26 3.80 -47.03
CA VAL A 75 -41.20 2.34 -46.85
C VAL A 75 -41.44 1.63 -48.18
N ASN A 76 -41.07 0.36 -48.25
CA ASN A 76 -41.15 -0.46 -49.47
C ASN A 76 -40.46 0.19 -50.68
N VAL A 77 -39.35 0.89 -50.42
CA VAL A 77 -38.65 1.67 -51.43
C VAL A 77 -37.98 0.74 -52.44
N THR A 78 -38.38 0.89 -53.69
CA THR A 78 -37.83 0.19 -54.85
C THR A 78 -37.52 1.19 -55.97
N ALA A 79 -36.57 0.87 -56.83
CA ALA A 79 -36.22 1.74 -57.94
C ALA A 79 -35.88 0.96 -59.20
N THR A 80 -36.28 1.49 -60.36
CA THR A 80 -35.99 0.91 -61.68
C THR A 80 -35.11 1.84 -62.50
N LEU A 81 -33.98 1.33 -62.98
CA LEU A 81 -33.02 2.06 -63.80
C LEU A 81 -33.39 1.99 -65.27
N THR A 82 -33.33 3.15 -65.93
CA THR A 82 -33.41 3.27 -67.39
C THR A 82 -32.19 4.00 -67.93
N SER A 83 -31.68 3.60 -69.09
CA SER A 83 -30.60 4.32 -69.78
C SER A 83 -31.17 5.29 -70.81
N LEU A 84 -30.63 6.50 -70.85
CA LEU A 84 -31.00 7.56 -71.81
C LEU A 84 -30.16 7.51 -73.09
N VAL A 85 -29.11 6.69 -73.14
CA VAL A 85 -28.19 6.57 -74.28
C VAL A 85 -28.06 5.13 -74.76
N PRO A 86 -27.93 4.88 -76.07
CA PRO A 86 -27.82 3.53 -76.62
C PRO A 86 -26.47 2.85 -76.30
N THR A 87 -25.47 3.61 -75.85
CA THR A 87 -24.13 3.12 -75.48
C THR A 87 -24.10 2.44 -74.11
N THR A 88 -25.18 2.57 -73.33
CA THR A 88 -25.40 1.87 -72.06
C THR A 88 -26.74 1.12 -72.14
N THR A 89 -26.74 -0.19 -71.97
CA THR A 89 -27.97 -1.02 -71.96
C THR A 89 -28.18 -1.57 -70.56
N VAL A 90 -29.34 -1.35 -69.97
CA VAL A 90 -29.71 -1.96 -68.67
C VAL A 90 -30.08 -3.43 -68.91
N ILE A 91 -29.33 -4.35 -68.29
CA ILE A 91 -29.57 -5.80 -68.37
C ILE A 91 -30.48 -6.23 -67.24
N ASP A 92 -30.24 -5.70 -66.04
CA ASP A 92 -31.10 -5.79 -64.87
C ASP A 92 -31.10 -4.42 -64.18
N GLY A 93 -32.28 -3.85 -63.97
CA GLY A 93 -32.43 -2.45 -63.55
C GLY A 93 -33.13 -2.25 -62.22
N SER A 94 -33.59 -3.32 -61.56
CA SER A 94 -34.39 -3.17 -60.33
C SER A 94 -33.50 -3.19 -59.09
N LEU A 95 -33.74 -2.28 -58.16
CA LEU A 95 -33.14 -2.27 -56.83
C LEU A 95 -34.20 -2.18 -55.74
N THR A 96 -33.92 -2.81 -54.59
CA THR A 96 -34.75 -2.82 -53.38
C THR A 96 -33.97 -2.22 -52.21
N PHE A 97 -34.59 -1.28 -51.50
CA PHE A 97 -33.99 -0.56 -50.36
C PHE A 97 -34.73 -0.75 -49.04
N GLY A 98 -36.00 -1.17 -49.06
CA GLY A 98 -36.80 -1.36 -47.85
C GLY A 98 -37.25 -0.02 -47.25
N ALA A 99 -37.06 0.17 -45.95
CA ALA A 99 -37.37 1.43 -45.27
C ALA A 99 -36.20 2.41 -45.37
N VAL A 100 -36.48 3.65 -45.77
CA VAL A 100 -35.53 4.76 -45.88
C VAL A 100 -36.06 5.91 -45.03
N PRO A 101 -35.68 5.98 -43.74
CA PRO A 101 -36.13 7.03 -42.84
C PRO A 101 -35.78 8.43 -43.35
N ALA A 102 -36.54 9.43 -42.92
CA ALA A 102 -36.26 10.84 -43.22
C ALA A 102 -34.82 11.22 -42.83
N GLY A 103 -34.07 11.80 -43.78
CA GLY A 103 -32.67 12.18 -43.61
C GLY A 103 -31.66 11.02 -43.68
N ALA A 104 -32.10 9.77 -43.87
CA ALA A 104 -31.22 8.61 -43.92
C ALA A 104 -30.75 8.26 -45.34
N THR A 105 -29.61 7.57 -45.42
CA THR A 105 -29.08 6.96 -46.64
C THR A 105 -28.98 5.45 -46.45
N VAL A 106 -29.55 4.66 -47.37
CA VAL A 106 -29.60 3.19 -47.31
C VAL A 106 -29.03 2.60 -48.60
N THR A 107 -28.19 1.57 -48.47
CA THR A 107 -27.65 0.80 -49.61
C THR A 107 -28.65 -0.27 -50.05
N SER A 108 -28.76 -0.53 -51.35
CA SER A 108 -29.64 -1.58 -51.89
C SER A 108 -29.31 -2.97 -51.35
N SER A 109 -30.33 -3.77 -51.07
CA SER A 109 -30.17 -5.18 -50.64
C SER A 109 -29.85 -6.13 -51.81
N ASP A 110 -30.05 -5.68 -53.04
CA ASP A 110 -29.79 -6.37 -54.30
C ASP A 110 -28.89 -5.54 -55.23
N THR A 111 -28.64 -6.05 -56.44
CA THR A 111 -27.72 -5.45 -57.43
C THR A 111 -28.38 -5.20 -58.76
N LEU A 112 -27.95 -4.16 -59.48
CA LEU A 112 -28.31 -3.92 -60.88
C LEU A 112 -27.16 -4.30 -61.82
N THR A 113 -27.46 -4.60 -63.08
CA THR A 113 -26.47 -4.88 -64.13
C THR A 113 -26.66 -3.97 -65.34
N VAL A 114 -25.61 -3.23 -65.72
CA VAL A 114 -25.57 -2.42 -66.94
C VAL A 114 -24.46 -2.87 -67.89
N ARG A 115 -24.76 -2.90 -69.18
CA ARG A 115 -23.82 -3.18 -70.26
C ARG A 115 -23.34 -1.88 -70.89
N ILE A 116 -22.05 -1.61 -70.82
CA ILE A 116 -21.45 -0.37 -71.31
C ILE A 116 -20.50 -0.66 -72.49
N ASP A 117 -20.64 0.07 -73.60
CA ASP A 117 -19.68 0.09 -74.69
C ASP A 117 -18.52 1.04 -74.39
N ARG A 118 -17.35 0.48 -74.09
CA ARG A 118 -16.14 1.24 -73.71
C ARG A 118 -15.50 2.04 -74.85
N LEU A 119 -16.06 2.03 -76.05
CA LEU A 119 -15.69 3.00 -77.09
C LEU A 119 -16.15 4.42 -76.76
N TYR A 120 -17.11 4.56 -75.85
CA TYR A 120 -17.67 5.84 -75.42
C TYR A 120 -17.41 6.04 -73.91
N PRO A 121 -17.13 7.27 -73.45
CA PRO A 121 -17.08 7.58 -72.02
C PRO A 121 -18.43 7.28 -71.36
N PHE A 122 -18.41 6.66 -70.19
CA PHE A 122 -19.60 6.49 -69.36
C PHE A 122 -19.87 7.78 -68.58
N ASN A 123 -21.13 8.21 -68.55
CA ASN A 123 -21.57 9.36 -67.78
C ASN A 123 -22.82 8.96 -66.98
N GLU A 124 -22.78 9.13 -65.66
CA GLU A 124 -23.88 8.74 -64.77
C GLU A 124 -25.15 9.55 -65.01
N SER A 125 -25.03 10.78 -65.55
CA SER A 125 -26.21 11.58 -65.92
C SER A 125 -27.00 10.99 -67.09
N ASP A 126 -26.48 9.96 -67.77
CA ASP A 126 -27.19 9.24 -68.82
C ASP A 126 -28.10 8.14 -68.25
N LEU A 127 -28.15 7.99 -66.93
CA LEU A 127 -29.03 7.07 -66.22
C LEU A 127 -30.21 7.85 -65.60
N SER A 128 -31.40 7.27 -65.67
CA SER A 128 -32.63 7.82 -65.07
C SER A 128 -33.29 6.77 -64.18
N TRP A 129 -33.74 7.21 -63.01
CA TRP A 129 -34.40 6.36 -62.02
C TRP A 129 -35.90 6.63 -61.96
N ASP A 130 -36.68 5.55 -61.83
CA ASP A 130 -38.09 5.59 -61.46
C ASP A 130 -38.24 4.94 -60.07
N ILE A 131 -38.57 5.75 -59.06
CA ILE A 131 -38.54 5.35 -57.64
C ILE A 131 -39.98 5.19 -57.16
N HIS A 132 -40.29 4.00 -56.62
CA HIS A 132 -41.58 3.67 -56.02
C HIS A 132 -41.41 3.49 -54.52
N TYR A 133 -42.32 4.06 -53.75
CA TYR A 133 -42.34 3.96 -52.30
C TYR A 133 -43.77 4.10 -51.80
N ASP A 134 -44.01 3.61 -50.60
CA ASP A 134 -45.17 3.94 -49.79
C ASP A 134 -44.76 4.99 -48.76
N VAL A 135 -45.68 5.90 -48.41
CA VAL A 135 -45.49 6.77 -47.24
C VAL A 135 -45.63 5.86 -46.02
N GLY A 136 -44.54 5.69 -45.27
CA GLY A 136 -44.60 4.93 -44.03
C GLY A 136 -45.31 5.76 -42.97
N GLU A 137 -46.50 5.32 -42.53
CA GLU A 137 -46.91 5.59 -41.14
C GLU A 137 -46.02 4.71 -40.25
N ALA A 138 -44.74 5.06 -40.14
CA ALA A 138 -43.67 4.24 -39.56
C ALA A 138 -43.72 4.12 -38.03
N GLY A 139 -44.90 4.32 -37.45
CA GLY A 139 -45.09 4.30 -36.03
C GLY A 139 -46.33 5.03 -35.57
N ALA A 140 -46.74 4.76 -34.34
CA ALA A 140 -47.68 5.63 -33.66
C ALA A 140 -46.91 6.65 -32.83
N ARG A 141 -47.40 7.89 -32.80
CA ARG A 141 -46.95 8.94 -31.89
C ARG A 141 -48.12 9.39 -31.04
N LEU A 142 -47.86 9.69 -29.78
CA LEU A 142 -48.83 10.21 -28.84
C LEU A 142 -48.16 11.26 -27.95
N GLU A 143 -48.78 12.43 -27.85
CA GLU A 143 -48.43 13.40 -26.82
C GLU A 143 -49.10 12.97 -25.52
N VAL A 144 -48.31 12.69 -24.48
CA VAL A 144 -48.79 12.20 -23.18
C VAL A 144 -48.54 13.27 -22.13
N GLY A 145 -49.61 13.80 -21.55
CA GLY A 145 -49.57 14.77 -20.45
C GLY A 145 -49.67 14.16 -19.06
N PRO A 146 -49.90 14.99 -18.03
CA PRO A 146 -50.12 14.55 -16.64
C PRO A 146 -51.31 13.59 -16.47
N GLU A 147 -52.27 13.59 -17.39
CA GLU A 147 -53.39 12.64 -17.41
C GLU A 147 -53.00 11.21 -17.80
N GLY A 148 -51.75 10.98 -18.22
CA GLY A 148 -51.30 9.71 -18.77
C GLY A 148 -51.83 9.48 -20.18
N GLY A 149 -51.72 8.25 -20.68
CA GLY A 149 -52.12 7.94 -22.05
C GLY A 149 -51.86 6.50 -22.45
N MET A 150 -52.42 6.09 -23.58
CA MET A 150 -52.23 4.77 -24.14
C MET A 150 -51.84 4.89 -25.61
N LEU A 151 -50.62 4.48 -25.93
CA LEU A 151 -50.11 4.40 -27.29
C LEU A 151 -50.30 2.96 -27.79
N ARG A 152 -51.01 2.80 -28.91
CA ARG A 152 -51.23 1.50 -29.58
C ARG A 152 -50.72 1.57 -31.00
N PHE A 153 -49.93 0.56 -31.39
CA PHE A 153 -49.42 0.38 -32.74
C PHE A 153 -49.29 -1.11 -33.05
N ASP A 154 -50.16 -1.62 -33.92
CA ASP A 154 -50.25 -3.06 -34.24
C ASP A 154 -50.26 -3.97 -32.99
N ARG A 155 -49.26 -4.85 -32.81
CA ARG A 155 -49.12 -5.75 -31.66
C ARG A 155 -48.60 -5.05 -30.40
N PHE A 156 -48.12 -3.81 -30.50
CA PHE A 156 -47.54 -3.05 -29.40
C PHE A 156 -48.56 -2.13 -28.73
N GLU A 157 -48.65 -2.20 -27.41
CA GLU A 157 -49.43 -1.30 -26.57
C GLU A 157 -48.59 -0.88 -25.36
N VAL A 158 -48.47 0.42 -25.11
CA VAL A 158 -47.89 0.95 -23.87
C VAL A 158 -48.88 1.88 -23.19
N THR A 159 -49.10 1.65 -21.91
CA THR A 159 -49.94 2.50 -21.06
C THR A 159 -49.06 3.29 -20.10
N VAL A 160 -49.13 4.61 -20.19
CA VAL A 160 -48.51 5.56 -19.25
C VAL A 160 -49.56 5.95 -18.23
N PRO A 161 -49.37 5.64 -16.93
CA PRO A 161 -50.33 6.04 -15.90
C PRO A 161 -50.35 7.57 -15.72
N PRO A 162 -51.44 8.12 -15.16
CA PRO A 162 -51.51 9.53 -14.76
C PRO A 162 -50.39 9.91 -13.78
N ASP A 163 -50.06 11.20 -13.73
CA ASP A 163 -49.08 11.85 -12.85
C ASP A 163 -47.61 11.40 -13.04
N VAL A 164 -47.33 10.54 -14.02
CA VAL A 164 -45.95 10.17 -14.40
C VAL A 164 -45.19 11.36 -14.99
N LEU A 165 -45.87 12.19 -15.77
CA LEU A 165 -45.29 13.33 -16.47
C LEU A 165 -45.84 14.64 -15.90
N ALA A 166 -44.96 15.59 -15.60
CA ALA A 166 -45.36 16.92 -15.14
C ALA A 166 -45.77 17.85 -16.30
N GLU A 167 -45.31 17.55 -17.51
CA GLU A 167 -45.55 18.31 -18.74
C GLU A 167 -45.82 17.32 -19.88
N PRO A 168 -46.59 17.72 -20.92
CA PRO A 168 -46.78 16.90 -22.11
C PRO A 168 -45.48 16.55 -22.81
N VAL A 169 -45.31 15.27 -23.13
CA VAL A 169 -44.14 14.73 -23.83
C VAL A 169 -44.61 13.83 -24.97
N GLU A 170 -44.00 13.97 -26.15
CA GLU A 170 -44.22 13.05 -27.26
C GLU A 170 -43.51 11.71 -26.98
N ILE A 171 -44.25 10.62 -27.09
CA ILE A 171 -43.73 9.26 -27.17
C ILE A 171 -44.01 8.67 -28.55
N SER A 172 -43.14 7.80 -29.02
CA SER A 172 -43.27 7.16 -30.32
C SER A 172 -42.93 5.67 -30.24
N VAL A 173 -43.53 4.89 -31.13
CA VAL A 173 -43.15 3.49 -31.34
C VAL A 173 -42.98 3.21 -32.82
N THR A 174 -41.91 2.52 -33.19
CA THR A 174 -41.62 2.07 -34.57
C THR A 174 -41.39 0.57 -34.59
N GLU A 175 -42.00 -0.12 -35.54
CA GLU A 175 -41.75 -1.55 -35.77
C GLU A 175 -40.40 -1.74 -36.49
N LEU A 176 -39.64 -2.72 -36.04
CA LEU A 176 -38.33 -3.11 -36.55
C LEU A 176 -38.34 -4.58 -36.98
N PRO A 177 -37.43 -5.00 -37.88
CA PRO A 177 -37.20 -6.41 -38.16
C PRO A 177 -36.89 -7.21 -36.89
N SER A 178 -37.21 -8.51 -36.90
CA SER A 178 -36.88 -9.44 -35.82
C SER A 178 -35.38 -9.42 -35.48
N GLN A 179 -35.05 -9.49 -34.19
CA GLN A 179 -33.66 -9.55 -33.71
C GLN A 179 -33.12 -10.98 -33.63
N ALA A 180 -33.82 -11.98 -34.17
CA ALA A 180 -33.47 -13.39 -34.07
C ALA A 180 -32.00 -13.71 -34.46
N GLU A 181 -31.48 -13.08 -35.52
CA GLU A 181 -30.10 -13.31 -35.96
C GLU A 181 -29.06 -12.71 -34.99
N GLU A 182 -29.33 -11.53 -34.41
CA GLU A 182 -28.44 -10.93 -33.41
C GLU A 182 -28.50 -11.73 -32.10
N VAL A 183 -29.70 -12.13 -31.68
CA VAL A 183 -29.93 -12.89 -30.44
C VAL A 183 -29.27 -14.26 -30.47
N ALA A 184 -29.28 -14.95 -31.61
CA ALA A 184 -28.64 -16.26 -31.75
C ALA A 184 -27.12 -16.25 -31.53
N LYS A 185 -26.48 -15.06 -31.48
CA LYS A 185 -25.06 -14.89 -31.17
C LYS A 185 -24.81 -14.87 -29.65
N ASP A 186 -25.80 -14.41 -28.88
CA ASP A 186 -25.66 -14.18 -27.43
C ASP A 186 -26.44 -15.18 -26.57
N LEU A 187 -27.53 -15.75 -27.11
CA LEU A 187 -28.38 -16.73 -26.45
C LEU A 187 -28.44 -18.03 -27.26
N ASP A 188 -28.41 -19.17 -26.55
CA ASP A 188 -28.59 -20.49 -27.17
C ASP A 188 -29.99 -20.59 -27.81
N PRO A 189 -30.10 -20.79 -29.14
CA PRO A 189 -31.39 -20.92 -29.82
C PRO A 189 -32.23 -22.09 -29.31
N ALA A 190 -31.63 -23.10 -28.67
CA ALA A 190 -32.39 -24.17 -28.04
C ALA A 190 -33.10 -23.72 -26.74
N ARG A 191 -32.68 -22.60 -26.15
CA ARG A 191 -33.19 -22.08 -24.87
C ARG A 191 -34.03 -20.83 -25.03
N ALA A 192 -33.75 -19.98 -26.03
CA ALA A 192 -34.47 -18.74 -26.29
C ALA A 192 -34.58 -18.45 -27.79
N GLN A 193 -35.81 -18.19 -28.29
CA GLN A 193 -36.06 -17.83 -29.68
C GLN A 193 -36.97 -16.60 -29.79
N PRO A 194 -36.50 -15.46 -30.33
CA PRO A 194 -37.35 -14.31 -30.57
C PRO A 194 -38.44 -14.61 -31.60
N ILE A 195 -39.65 -14.12 -31.36
CA ILE A 195 -40.83 -14.32 -32.24
C ILE A 195 -41.40 -12.97 -32.67
N GLY A 196 -41.91 -12.90 -33.91
CA GLY A 196 -42.49 -11.67 -34.47
C GLY A 196 -41.47 -10.54 -34.72
N PRO A 197 -41.93 -9.31 -35.05
CA PRO A 197 -41.08 -8.14 -35.18
C PRO A 197 -40.63 -7.59 -33.82
N ALA A 198 -39.60 -6.76 -33.83
CA ALA A 198 -39.19 -5.98 -32.67
C ALA A 198 -39.84 -4.58 -32.72
N PHE A 199 -39.89 -3.88 -31.58
CA PHE A 199 -40.48 -2.55 -31.48
C PHE A 199 -39.51 -1.60 -30.78
N GLN A 200 -39.16 -0.51 -31.45
CA GLN A 200 -38.42 0.61 -30.87
C GLN A 200 -39.41 1.58 -30.23
N PHE A 201 -39.43 1.62 -28.90
CA PHE A 201 -40.23 2.57 -28.14
C PHE A 201 -39.35 3.73 -27.68
N GLU A 202 -39.62 4.94 -28.17
CA GLU A 202 -38.90 6.14 -27.78
C GLU A 202 -39.74 6.92 -26.75
N ALA A 203 -39.18 7.05 -25.55
CA ALA A 203 -39.71 7.89 -24.49
C ALA A 203 -38.54 8.73 -23.96
N PRO A 204 -38.58 10.08 -24.08
CA PRO A 204 -37.47 10.94 -23.67
C PRO A 204 -37.44 11.16 -22.14
N PHE A 205 -38.02 10.24 -21.36
CA PHE A 205 -38.12 10.29 -19.92
C PHE A 205 -37.89 8.93 -19.27
N PHE A 206 -37.55 8.98 -17.98
CA PHE A 206 -37.53 7.84 -17.08
C PHE A 206 -38.68 7.98 -16.11
N SER A 207 -39.60 7.03 -16.13
CA SER A 207 -40.70 7.04 -15.20
C SER A 207 -40.25 6.45 -13.85
N ASN A 208 -40.81 7.00 -12.78
CA ASN A 208 -40.69 6.45 -11.43
C ASN A 208 -41.79 5.42 -11.13
N GLU A 209 -42.91 5.53 -11.83
CA GLU A 209 -44.00 4.55 -11.81
C GLU A 209 -43.86 3.63 -13.04
N PRO A 210 -44.21 2.35 -12.94
CA PRO A 210 -44.10 1.45 -14.08
C PRO A 210 -45.06 1.85 -15.22
N LEU A 211 -44.55 1.84 -16.44
CA LEU A 211 -45.36 1.81 -17.66
C LEU A 211 -45.74 0.36 -17.94
N THR A 212 -46.97 0.11 -18.38
CA THR A 212 -47.39 -1.24 -18.76
C THR A 212 -47.19 -1.42 -20.26
N LEU A 213 -46.16 -2.20 -20.63
CA LEU A 213 -45.93 -2.65 -21.99
C LEU A 213 -46.67 -3.97 -22.22
N SER A 214 -47.40 -4.06 -23.32
CA SER A 214 -48.11 -5.27 -23.75
C SER A 214 -47.82 -5.54 -25.23
N LEU A 215 -47.33 -6.75 -25.52
CA LEU A 215 -47.12 -7.23 -26.88
C LEU A 215 -48.08 -8.38 -27.18
N SER A 216 -48.80 -8.32 -28.30
CA SER A 216 -49.69 -9.39 -28.73
C SER A 216 -48.93 -10.42 -29.57
N TYR A 217 -49.27 -11.71 -29.45
CA TYR A 217 -48.62 -12.79 -30.22
C TYR A 217 -49.61 -13.66 -31.01
N ASP A 218 -49.13 -14.29 -32.08
CA ASP A 218 -49.83 -15.38 -32.77
C ASP A 218 -49.28 -16.72 -32.25
N GLU A 219 -50.15 -17.67 -31.91
CA GLU A 219 -49.74 -19.00 -31.47
C GLU A 219 -48.93 -19.75 -32.55
N ASN A 220 -49.16 -19.43 -33.83
CA ASN A 220 -48.39 -20.02 -34.94
C ASN A 220 -46.95 -19.49 -35.02
N ASP A 221 -46.65 -18.36 -34.38
CA ASP A 221 -45.30 -17.80 -34.32
C ASP A 221 -44.43 -18.50 -33.24
N ILE A 222 -45.05 -19.31 -32.35
CA ILE A 222 -44.34 -20.03 -31.29
C ILE A 222 -43.59 -21.23 -31.90
N PRO A 223 -42.25 -21.31 -31.78
CA PRO A 223 -41.48 -22.40 -32.37
C PRO A 223 -41.86 -23.77 -31.77
N PRO A 224 -41.77 -24.86 -32.54
CA PRO A 224 -42.02 -26.21 -32.02
C PRO A 224 -41.13 -26.53 -30.81
N GLY A 225 -41.73 -26.99 -29.72
CA GLY A 225 -41.02 -27.32 -28.47
C GLY A 225 -41.07 -26.22 -27.40
N PHE A 226 -41.66 -25.06 -27.71
CA PHE A 226 -41.91 -23.98 -26.77
C PHE A 226 -43.40 -23.89 -26.43
N GLU A 227 -43.73 -23.34 -25.27
CA GLU A 227 -45.10 -23.20 -24.77
C GLU A 227 -45.43 -21.72 -24.56
N ALA A 228 -46.70 -21.33 -24.79
CA ALA A 228 -47.12 -19.94 -24.69
C ALA A 228 -46.91 -19.35 -23.29
N GLN A 229 -47.09 -20.16 -22.25
CA GLN A 229 -46.83 -19.79 -20.86
C GLN A 229 -45.36 -19.42 -20.55
N ASN A 230 -44.42 -19.77 -21.45
CA ASN A 230 -42.99 -19.47 -21.30
C ASN A 230 -42.56 -18.27 -22.16
N LEU A 231 -43.50 -17.49 -22.68
CA LEU A 231 -43.16 -16.26 -23.41
C LEU A 231 -42.68 -15.17 -22.44
N ALA A 232 -41.63 -14.48 -22.85
CA ALA A 232 -41.02 -13.35 -22.15
C ALA A 232 -40.89 -12.15 -23.10
N ILE A 233 -40.49 -10.98 -22.57
CA ILE A 233 -40.15 -9.81 -23.38
C ILE A 233 -38.64 -9.63 -23.38
N LEU A 234 -38.03 -9.78 -24.54
CA LEU A 234 -36.62 -9.49 -24.79
C LEU A 234 -36.40 -7.98 -24.88
N ILE A 235 -35.40 -7.46 -24.15
CA ILE A 235 -34.92 -6.08 -24.29
C ILE A 235 -33.51 -6.08 -24.88
N ARG A 236 -33.26 -5.18 -25.85
CA ARG A 236 -31.92 -4.90 -26.39
C ARG A 236 -31.28 -3.73 -25.66
N LEU A 237 -30.16 -3.98 -25.01
CA LEU A 237 -29.36 -2.97 -24.30
C LEU A 237 -28.16 -2.61 -25.16
N LYS A 238 -27.95 -1.32 -25.42
CA LYS A 238 -26.81 -0.81 -26.20
C LYS A 238 -25.94 0.09 -25.32
N GLY A 239 -24.73 -0.36 -25.02
CA GLY A 239 -23.71 0.41 -24.31
C GLY A 239 -22.70 1.00 -25.30
N TYR A 240 -22.45 2.31 -25.23
CA TYR A 240 -21.33 2.93 -25.91
C TYR A 240 -20.19 3.09 -24.90
N PRO A 241 -19.00 2.52 -25.14
CA PRO A 241 -17.83 2.86 -24.33
C PRO A 241 -17.53 4.36 -24.53
N GLU A 242 -17.50 5.14 -23.45
CA GLU A 242 -16.97 6.51 -23.53
C GLU A 242 -15.46 6.43 -23.81
N PHE A 243 -15.02 7.14 -24.86
CA PHE A 243 -13.64 7.13 -25.38
C PHE A 243 -12.59 7.28 -24.25
N PHE A 244 -11.77 6.25 -24.05
CA PHE A 244 -10.56 6.34 -23.23
C PHE A 244 -9.41 6.94 -24.06
N GLY A 245 -8.61 7.79 -23.42
CA GLY A 245 -7.46 8.43 -24.05
C GLY A 245 -6.42 7.40 -24.51
N SER A 246 -5.92 7.60 -25.72
CA SER A 246 -4.70 7.05 -26.32
C SER A 246 -4.66 5.61 -26.86
N MET A 247 -5.61 4.70 -26.56
CA MET A 247 -5.65 3.41 -27.27
C MET A 247 -6.63 3.45 -28.45
N SER A 248 -6.11 3.22 -29.66
CA SER A 248 -6.83 3.30 -30.93
C SER A 248 -7.69 2.07 -31.23
N MET A 249 -8.46 1.57 -30.27
CA MET A 249 -9.47 0.55 -30.54
C MET A 249 -10.82 1.25 -30.70
N ARG A 250 -11.24 1.42 -31.97
CA ARG A 250 -12.63 1.71 -32.32
C ARG A 250 -13.46 0.47 -31.98
N GLU A 251 -13.78 0.26 -30.72
CA GLU A 251 -14.70 -0.82 -30.38
C GLU A 251 -16.14 -0.36 -30.63
N SER A 252 -16.87 -1.20 -31.37
CA SER A 252 -18.29 -1.07 -31.64
C SER A 252 -19.08 -1.01 -30.33
N PRO A 253 -20.26 -0.37 -30.30
CA PRO A 253 -21.14 -0.44 -29.15
C PRO A 253 -21.41 -1.88 -28.73
N ILE A 254 -21.31 -2.17 -27.44
CA ILE A 254 -21.65 -3.47 -26.87
C ILE A 254 -23.18 -3.58 -26.90
N VAL A 255 -23.68 -4.65 -27.50
CA VAL A 255 -25.11 -4.99 -27.53
C VAL A 255 -25.31 -6.22 -26.66
N MET A 256 -26.35 -6.21 -25.83
CA MET A 256 -26.75 -7.35 -25.00
C MET A 256 -28.26 -7.54 -25.10
N PHE A 257 -28.69 -8.79 -25.12
CA PHE A 257 -30.12 -9.17 -25.11
C PHE A 257 -30.49 -9.81 -23.79
N VAL A 258 -31.53 -9.29 -23.14
CA VAL A 258 -31.98 -9.77 -21.83
C VAL A 258 -33.47 -10.14 -21.89
N PRO A 259 -33.85 -11.40 -21.64
CA PRO A 259 -35.26 -11.77 -21.50
C PRO A 259 -35.79 -11.30 -20.15
N LEU A 260 -36.88 -10.54 -20.16
CA LEU A 260 -37.57 -10.05 -18.96
C LEU A 260 -38.73 -10.98 -18.60
N PRO A 261 -38.90 -11.35 -17.32
CA PRO A 261 -40.08 -12.08 -16.88
C PRO A 261 -41.34 -11.25 -17.19
N ALA A 262 -42.35 -11.91 -17.74
CA ALA A 262 -43.57 -11.26 -18.22
C ALA A 262 -44.81 -12.05 -17.79
N GLN A 263 -45.92 -11.36 -17.64
CA GLN A 263 -47.23 -11.97 -17.44
C GLN A 263 -47.81 -12.34 -18.81
N VAL A 264 -48.04 -13.64 -19.04
CA VAL A 264 -48.70 -14.13 -20.25
C VAL A 264 -50.22 -14.22 -19.99
N ASP A 265 -50.99 -13.48 -20.78
CA ASP A 265 -52.44 -13.58 -20.88
C ASP A 265 -52.78 -14.37 -22.14
N GLU A 266 -52.85 -15.70 -21.99
CA GLU A 266 -53.15 -16.61 -23.12
C GLU A 266 -54.54 -16.37 -23.72
N GLN A 267 -55.51 -15.92 -22.92
CA GLN A 267 -56.87 -15.68 -23.39
C GLN A 267 -56.93 -14.52 -24.36
N ASN A 268 -56.18 -13.44 -24.08
CA ASN A 268 -56.09 -12.28 -24.95
C ASN A 268 -54.86 -12.29 -25.86
N ARG A 269 -54.05 -13.35 -25.80
CA ARG A 269 -52.79 -13.55 -26.53
C ARG A 269 -51.83 -12.38 -26.37
N LYS A 270 -51.62 -11.96 -25.12
CA LYS A 270 -50.77 -10.81 -24.76
C LYS A 270 -49.67 -11.24 -23.79
N VAL A 271 -48.49 -10.66 -23.95
CA VAL A 271 -47.37 -10.74 -23.01
C VAL A 271 -47.16 -9.35 -22.42
N GLN A 272 -47.16 -9.23 -21.09
CA GLN A 272 -47.13 -7.95 -20.39
C GLN A 272 -45.93 -7.83 -19.46
N VAL A 273 -45.26 -6.67 -19.48
CA VAL A 273 -44.17 -6.35 -18.56
C VAL A 273 -44.24 -4.89 -18.13
N HIS A 274 -43.76 -4.61 -16.93
CA HIS A 274 -43.59 -3.26 -16.44
C HIS A 274 -42.21 -2.72 -16.84
N ILE A 275 -42.19 -1.57 -17.51
CA ILE A 275 -40.96 -0.88 -17.94
C ILE A 275 -40.91 0.53 -17.36
N PHE A 276 -39.72 1.12 -17.29
CA PHE A 276 -39.53 2.47 -16.75
C PHE A 276 -38.97 3.45 -17.79
N ALA A 277 -38.72 2.98 -19.01
CA ALA A 277 -38.01 3.70 -20.05
C ALA A 277 -38.32 3.18 -21.45
N GLY A 278 -38.00 3.99 -22.45
CA GLY A 278 -37.91 3.55 -23.85
C GLY A 278 -36.81 2.51 -24.07
N GLY A 279 -36.90 1.77 -25.18
CA GLY A 279 -35.99 0.68 -25.53
C GLY A 279 -36.45 -0.07 -26.77
N THR A 280 -35.68 -1.08 -27.17
CA THR A 280 -36.13 -2.03 -28.20
C THR A 280 -36.63 -3.31 -27.55
N PHE A 281 -37.86 -3.71 -27.87
CA PHE A 281 -38.56 -4.83 -27.24
C PHE A 281 -39.01 -5.85 -28.29
N GLN A 282 -38.93 -7.14 -27.97
CA GLN A 282 -39.44 -8.22 -28.81
C GLN A 282 -39.97 -9.35 -27.91
N ILE A 283 -40.94 -10.15 -28.38
CA ILE A 283 -41.34 -11.35 -27.64
C ILE A 283 -40.27 -12.44 -27.85
N VAL A 284 -39.94 -13.20 -26.80
CA VAL A 284 -39.03 -14.34 -26.87
C VAL A 284 -39.68 -15.56 -26.24
N ALA A 285 -39.64 -16.69 -26.95
CA ALA A 285 -40.06 -17.99 -26.45
C ALA A 285 -38.90 -18.64 -25.70
N LEU A 286 -39.16 -19.09 -24.46
CA LEU A 286 -38.15 -19.72 -23.61
C LEU A 286 -38.44 -21.21 -23.41
N ALA A 287 -37.40 -22.04 -23.41
CA ALA A 287 -37.55 -23.48 -23.22
C ALA A 287 -38.06 -23.82 -21.81
N GLU A 288 -37.73 -22.97 -20.83
CA GLU A 288 -38.20 -23.03 -19.45
C GLU A 288 -38.73 -21.64 -19.04
N PRO A 289 -39.80 -21.56 -18.24
CA PRO A 289 -40.32 -20.28 -17.78
C PRO A 289 -39.29 -19.56 -16.89
N LEU A 290 -39.20 -18.24 -17.03
CA LEU A 290 -38.52 -17.43 -16.01
C LEU A 290 -39.40 -17.39 -14.77
N GLU A 291 -38.85 -17.78 -13.61
CA GLU A 291 -39.58 -17.66 -12.35
C GLU A 291 -39.89 -16.18 -12.07
N VAL A 292 -41.18 -15.83 -12.11
CA VAL A 292 -41.68 -14.51 -11.77
C VAL A 292 -41.71 -14.40 -10.24
N PHE A 293 -40.70 -13.78 -9.65
CA PHE A 293 -40.77 -13.37 -8.24
C PHE A 293 -41.64 -12.11 -8.14
N GLU A 294 -42.65 -12.13 -7.26
CA GLU A 294 -43.58 -11.01 -7.05
C GLU A 294 -42.82 -9.78 -6.52
N VAL A 295 -42.72 -8.73 -7.35
CA VAL A 295 -42.03 -7.47 -6.99
C VAL A 295 -42.95 -6.63 -6.12
N ALA A 296 -42.74 -6.64 -4.79
CA ALA A 296 -43.54 -5.83 -3.86
C ALA A 296 -43.39 -4.31 -4.11
N SER A 297 -44.50 -3.59 -3.99
CA SER A 297 -44.68 -2.17 -4.33
C SER A 297 -43.68 -1.21 -3.66
N LEU A 298 -43.07 -0.34 -4.47
CA LEU A 298 -42.18 0.74 -4.06
C LEU A 298 -42.98 1.97 -3.61
N ASP A 299 -43.19 2.17 -2.30
CA ASP A 299 -43.67 3.45 -1.76
C ASP A 299 -42.51 4.26 -1.18
N THR A 300 -41.83 5.08 -2.00
CA THR A 300 -41.47 6.49 -1.68
C THR A 300 -40.73 7.20 -2.82
N LYS A 301 -41.33 8.32 -3.25
CA LYS A 301 -40.86 9.47 -4.06
C LYS A 301 -39.42 9.45 -4.59
N PRO A 302 -39.22 9.34 -5.92
CA PRO A 302 -37.88 9.37 -6.53
C PRO A 302 -37.67 10.52 -7.54
N GLN A 303 -36.43 11.00 -7.70
CA GLN A 303 -35.94 11.69 -8.91
C GLN A 303 -34.49 11.25 -9.20
N HIS A 304 -34.19 11.01 -10.49
CA HIS A 304 -32.93 10.65 -11.18
C HIS A 304 -32.49 9.17 -11.19
N LEU A 305 -32.72 8.47 -12.33
CA LEU A 305 -32.60 7.00 -12.38
C LEU A 305 -32.12 6.30 -13.67
N PHE A 306 -31.53 6.92 -14.71
CA PHE A 306 -31.12 6.09 -15.87
C PHE A 306 -29.87 5.22 -15.62
N LYS A 307 -28.80 5.77 -15.03
CA LYS A 307 -27.63 4.97 -14.59
C LYS A 307 -27.96 4.04 -13.42
N ARG A 308 -28.92 4.44 -12.56
CA ARG A 308 -29.44 3.61 -11.48
C ARG A 308 -30.38 2.51 -11.98
N ALA A 309 -31.03 2.65 -13.14
CA ALA A 309 -31.87 1.60 -13.72
C ALA A 309 -31.02 0.46 -14.25
N PHE A 310 -29.83 0.71 -14.82
CA PHE A 310 -28.93 -0.38 -15.25
C PHE A 310 -28.37 -1.16 -14.04
N ALA A 311 -27.84 -0.46 -13.03
CA ALA A 311 -27.37 -1.10 -11.79
C ALA A 311 -28.52 -1.69 -10.94
N ARG A 312 -29.71 -1.07 -10.91
CA ARG A 312 -30.90 -1.62 -10.24
C ARG A 312 -31.56 -2.73 -11.04
N LEU A 313 -31.53 -2.78 -12.36
CA LEU A 313 -32.06 -3.89 -13.15
C LEU A 313 -31.21 -5.15 -12.92
N MET A 314 -29.88 -4.98 -12.78
CA MET A 314 -28.98 -6.05 -12.34
C MET A 314 -29.19 -6.42 -10.86
N MET A 315 -29.55 -5.47 -9.97
CA MET A 315 -29.94 -5.78 -8.58
C MET A 315 -31.38 -6.31 -8.42
N LEU A 316 -32.32 -6.01 -9.32
CA LEU A 316 -33.75 -6.37 -9.25
C LEU A 316 -34.01 -7.84 -9.55
N LEU A 317 -33.01 -8.56 -10.09
CA LEU A 317 -33.04 -10.02 -10.20
C LEU A 317 -32.77 -10.73 -8.85
N ASN A 318 -32.78 -10.01 -7.72
CA ASN A 318 -32.80 -10.57 -6.36
C ASN A 318 -33.56 -9.63 -5.37
N PRO A 319 -34.67 -10.04 -4.73
CA PRO A 319 -35.52 -9.10 -3.98
C PRO A 319 -35.15 -9.04 -2.50
N PHE A 320 -35.04 -7.84 -1.90
CA PHE A 320 -35.56 -7.52 -0.55
C PHE A 320 -35.68 -6.00 -0.34
N SER A 321 -36.75 -5.57 0.32
CA SER A 321 -37.14 -4.17 0.52
C SER A 321 -36.29 -3.45 1.57
N VAL A 322 -35.83 -2.22 1.27
CA VAL A 322 -34.99 -1.40 2.16
C VAL A 322 -35.79 -0.65 3.27
N LYS A 323 -37.13 -0.65 3.24
CA LYS A 323 -37.90 0.27 4.09
C LYS A 323 -38.30 -0.24 5.48
N GLU A 324 -38.19 -1.54 5.76
CA GLU A 324 -38.39 -2.09 7.12
C GLU A 324 -37.08 -2.58 7.78
N ALA A 325 -35.97 -2.66 7.04
CA ALA A 325 -34.67 -3.10 7.54
C ALA A 325 -33.98 -2.12 8.52
N ILE A 326 -34.54 -0.92 8.71
CA ILE A 326 -34.06 0.04 9.73
C ILE A 326 -34.59 -0.31 11.14
N ALA A 327 -35.56 -1.24 11.26
CA ALA A 327 -36.13 -1.59 12.57
C ALA A 327 -35.67 -2.93 13.14
N GLN A 328 -35.33 -3.96 12.34
CA GLN A 328 -34.74 -5.22 12.82
C GLN A 328 -33.90 -5.93 11.73
N PRO A 329 -32.67 -6.41 12.02
CA PRO A 329 -31.85 -7.14 11.06
C PRO A 329 -32.34 -8.58 10.95
N GLN A 330 -33.26 -8.87 10.02
CA GLN A 330 -33.45 -10.23 9.52
C GLN A 330 -32.45 -10.44 8.39
N VAL A 331 -31.32 -11.05 8.71
CA VAL A 331 -30.28 -11.48 7.75
C VAL A 331 -30.95 -12.33 6.66
N PRO A 332 -30.76 -12.05 5.35
CA PRO A 332 -31.27 -12.93 4.31
C PRO A 332 -30.74 -14.36 4.52
N LEU A 333 -31.62 -15.35 4.35
CA LEU A 333 -31.37 -16.76 4.73
C LEU A 333 -30.15 -17.42 4.05
N ASN A 334 -29.57 -16.82 3.01
CA ASN A 334 -28.22 -17.14 2.55
C ASN A 334 -27.68 -15.99 1.66
N PRO A 335 -26.65 -15.24 2.09
CA PRO A 335 -26.08 -14.15 1.30
C PRO A 335 -25.29 -14.63 0.07
N PHE A 336 -25.19 -15.94 -0.17
CA PHE A 336 -24.36 -16.53 -1.21
C PHE A 336 -25.11 -17.46 -2.15
N ARG A 337 -24.74 -17.43 -3.43
CA ARG A 337 -25.20 -18.36 -4.48
C ARG A 337 -24.00 -18.91 -5.24
N VAL A 338 -24.04 -20.19 -5.60
CA VAL A 338 -23.01 -20.83 -6.43
C VAL A 338 -23.67 -21.41 -7.68
N ILE A 339 -23.16 -21.07 -8.86
CA ILE A 339 -23.66 -21.49 -10.17
C ILE A 339 -22.52 -22.19 -10.92
N PHE A 340 -22.75 -23.44 -11.32
CA PHE A 340 -21.83 -24.20 -12.15
C PHE A 340 -22.15 -24.00 -13.62
N TRP A 341 -21.25 -23.32 -14.33
CA TRP A 341 -21.35 -23.10 -15.78
C TRP A 341 -20.49 -24.11 -16.52
N GLU A 342 -19.26 -24.31 -16.08
CA GLU A 342 -18.34 -25.32 -16.61
C GLU A 342 -17.69 -26.07 -15.46
N VAL A 343 -17.50 -27.38 -15.63
CA VAL A 343 -16.89 -28.25 -14.62
C VAL A 343 -16.01 -29.29 -15.30
N PRO A 344 -14.94 -29.76 -14.63
CA PRO A 344 -14.11 -30.84 -15.15
C PRO A 344 -14.93 -32.07 -15.51
N ALA A 345 -14.64 -32.64 -16.69
CA ALA A 345 -15.40 -33.78 -17.22
C ALA A 345 -15.32 -35.03 -16.34
N ASN A 346 -14.29 -35.11 -15.49
CA ASN A 346 -14.08 -36.20 -14.53
C ASN A 346 -14.76 -35.98 -13.16
N TRP A 347 -15.37 -34.81 -12.90
CA TRP A 347 -16.05 -34.56 -11.63
C TRP A 347 -17.37 -35.31 -11.52
N THR A 348 -17.52 -36.05 -10.42
CA THR A 348 -18.79 -36.65 -9.99
C THR A 348 -19.69 -35.58 -9.35
N LEU A 349 -20.96 -35.94 -9.08
CA LEU A 349 -21.85 -35.07 -8.29
C LEU A 349 -21.28 -34.80 -6.90
N THR A 350 -20.67 -35.81 -6.27
CA THR A 350 -20.02 -35.67 -4.96
C THR A 350 -18.89 -34.65 -4.99
N ASP A 351 -18.09 -34.62 -6.06
CA ASP A 351 -17.01 -33.64 -6.22
C ASP A 351 -17.57 -32.22 -6.35
N ARG A 352 -18.65 -32.04 -7.12
CA ARG A 352 -19.35 -30.75 -7.25
C ARG A 352 -19.94 -30.29 -5.93
N ASP A 353 -20.58 -31.19 -5.19
CA ASP A 353 -21.19 -30.87 -3.89
C ASP A 353 -20.14 -30.50 -2.85
N LYS A 354 -19.01 -31.22 -2.82
CA LYS A 354 -17.87 -30.88 -1.97
C LYS A 354 -17.30 -29.50 -2.35
N PHE A 355 -17.02 -29.27 -3.63
CA PHE A 355 -16.48 -27.99 -4.10
C PHE A 355 -17.41 -26.81 -3.77
N LYS A 356 -18.73 -27.00 -3.97
CA LYS A 356 -19.74 -26.02 -3.56
C LYS A 356 -19.75 -25.78 -2.05
N ALA A 357 -19.65 -26.84 -1.25
CA ALA A 357 -19.62 -26.75 0.21
C ALA A 357 -18.38 -25.98 0.68
N ASP A 358 -17.22 -26.22 0.07
CA ASP A 358 -15.97 -25.51 0.37
C ASP A 358 -16.06 -24.02 0.00
N ILE A 359 -16.63 -23.69 -1.17
CA ILE A 359 -16.89 -22.29 -1.55
C ILE A 359 -17.78 -21.59 -0.50
N LEU A 360 -18.91 -22.23 -0.16
CA LEU A 360 -19.85 -21.65 0.79
C LEU A 360 -19.26 -21.55 2.20
N ALA A 361 -18.43 -22.50 2.62
CA ALA A 361 -17.73 -22.45 3.90
C ALA A 361 -16.78 -21.23 3.93
N GLY A 362 -15.96 -21.03 2.90
CA GLY A 362 -15.06 -19.89 2.80
C GLY A 362 -15.79 -18.54 2.86
N LEU A 363 -16.83 -18.37 2.04
CA LEU A 363 -17.64 -17.14 2.02
C LEU A 363 -18.36 -16.87 3.34
N ASN A 364 -18.87 -17.91 4.01
CA ASN A 364 -19.52 -17.76 5.31
C ASN A 364 -18.51 -17.35 6.38
N SER A 365 -17.32 -17.98 6.43
CA SER A 365 -16.26 -17.56 7.35
C SER A 365 -15.83 -16.12 7.10
N ALA A 366 -15.65 -15.74 5.83
CA ALA A 366 -15.33 -14.37 5.43
C ALA A 366 -16.41 -13.37 5.88
N TYR A 367 -17.68 -13.68 5.68
CA TYR A 367 -18.79 -12.86 6.16
C TYR A 367 -18.80 -12.69 7.67
N GLN A 368 -18.68 -13.80 8.42
CA GLN A 368 -18.69 -13.75 9.88
C GLN A 368 -17.55 -12.87 10.39
N LYS A 369 -16.32 -13.14 9.95
CA LYS A 369 -15.14 -12.42 10.42
C LYS A 369 -15.11 -10.97 9.95
N LEU A 370 -15.22 -10.72 8.64
CA LEU A 370 -15.01 -9.39 8.08
C LEU A 370 -16.22 -8.49 8.31
N VAL A 371 -17.44 -8.97 8.02
CA VAL A 371 -18.63 -8.13 8.13
C VAL A 371 -19.13 -8.05 9.57
N LEU A 372 -19.29 -9.17 10.26
CA LEU A 372 -19.91 -9.18 11.58
C LEU A 372 -18.94 -8.83 12.72
N GLU A 373 -17.70 -9.34 12.68
CA GLU A 373 -16.71 -9.09 13.74
C GLU A 373 -15.91 -7.80 13.50
N LYS A 374 -15.34 -7.63 12.30
CA LYS A 374 -14.52 -6.45 11.94
C LYS A 374 -15.36 -5.24 11.49
N GLY A 375 -16.64 -5.45 11.18
CA GLY A 375 -17.58 -4.37 10.87
C GLY A 375 -17.38 -3.75 9.48
N PHE A 376 -16.85 -4.49 8.52
CA PHE A 376 -16.86 -4.10 7.10
C PHE A 376 -18.31 -4.05 6.57
N PRO A 377 -18.60 -3.20 5.57
CA PRO A 377 -19.95 -3.13 5.01
C PRO A 377 -20.31 -4.44 4.30
N ALA A 378 -21.48 -4.99 4.65
CA ALA A 378 -22.05 -6.13 3.93
C ALA A 378 -22.39 -5.73 2.48
N PRO A 379 -22.18 -6.63 1.50
CA PRO A 379 -22.75 -6.46 0.16
C PRO A 379 -24.28 -6.28 0.26
N LEU A 380 -24.86 -5.29 -0.43
CA LEU A 380 -26.32 -5.05 -0.36
C LEU A 380 -27.14 -6.07 -1.17
N ALA A 381 -26.48 -7.01 -1.84
CA ALA A 381 -27.11 -8.04 -2.64
C ALA A 381 -26.32 -9.35 -2.51
N GLN A 382 -26.95 -10.44 -2.96
CA GLN A 382 -26.35 -11.77 -2.90
C GLN A 382 -25.09 -11.84 -3.77
N VAL A 383 -23.98 -12.27 -3.17
CA VAL A 383 -22.74 -12.55 -3.92
C VAL A 383 -22.91 -13.90 -4.62
N THR A 384 -22.66 -13.92 -5.93
CA THR A 384 -22.81 -15.13 -6.76
C THR A 384 -21.46 -15.59 -7.27
N VAL A 385 -21.13 -16.86 -7.01
CA VAL A 385 -19.91 -17.51 -7.49
C VAL A 385 -20.21 -18.28 -8.77
N HIS A 386 -19.52 -17.95 -9.85
CA HIS A 386 -19.57 -18.67 -11.12
C HIS A 386 -18.39 -19.64 -11.20
N VAL A 387 -18.70 -20.93 -11.18
CA VAL A 387 -17.70 -21.99 -11.40
C VAL A 387 -17.59 -22.22 -12.90
N ARG A 388 -16.49 -21.75 -13.50
CA ARG A 388 -16.18 -21.90 -14.94
C ARG A 388 -14.69 -21.73 -15.20
N LYS A 389 -14.22 -22.15 -16.37
CA LYS A 389 -12.84 -21.90 -16.79
C LYS A 389 -12.56 -20.40 -16.90
N ILE A 390 -11.42 -19.94 -16.38
CA ILE A 390 -10.94 -18.56 -16.48
C ILE A 390 -9.75 -18.53 -17.45
N PRO A 391 -9.78 -17.72 -18.53
CA PRO A 391 -8.60 -17.50 -19.37
C PRO A 391 -7.49 -16.79 -18.56
N GLY A 392 -6.28 -17.34 -18.50
CA GLY A 392 -5.14 -16.70 -17.83
C GLY A 392 -4.55 -17.53 -16.69
N LEU A 393 -3.85 -16.89 -15.75
CA LEU A 393 -3.18 -17.53 -14.61
C LEU A 393 -4.05 -17.57 -13.34
N HIS A 394 -4.94 -16.61 -13.15
CA HIS A 394 -5.78 -16.49 -11.93
C HIS A 394 -6.68 -17.71 -11.67
N MET A 395 -6.78 -18.12 -10.41
CA MET A 395 -7.61 -19.25 -9.97
C MET A 395 -9.04 -18.81 -9.65
N ALA A 396 -9.19 -17.58 -9.17
CA ALA A 396 -10.45 -16.87 -9.05
C ALA A 396 -10.23 -15.40 -9.39
N GLU A 397 -11.31 -14.68 -9.64
CA GLU A 397 -11.30 -13.22 -9.81
C GLU A 397 -12.69 -12.66 -9.49
N VAL A 398 -12.75 -11.45 -8.94
CA VAL A 398 -14.00 -10.67 -8.93
C VAL A 398 -14.20 -10.01 -10.29
N SER A 399 -15.41 -10.15 -10.85
CA SER A 399 -15.71 -9.58 -12.15
C SER A 399 -15.65 -8.04 -12.10
N SER A 400 -14.76 -7.45 -12.90
CA SER A 400 -14.65 -5.99 -13.07
C SER A 400 -15.97 -5.32 -13.50
N TRP A 401 -16.86 -6.07 -14.17
CA TRP A 401 -18.17 -5.58 -14.64
C TRP A 401 -19.28 -5.70 -13.59
N SER A 402 -19.09 -6.54 -12.57
CA SER A 402 -20.09 -6.79 -11.54
C SER A 402 -19.39 -7.24 -10.26
N PRO A 403 -19.24 -6.32 -9.29
CA PRO A 403 -18.50 -6.60 -8.05
C PRO A 403 -19.20 -7.63 -7.15
N LEU A 404 -20.35 -8.15 -7.55
CA LEU A 404 -21.07 -9.22 -6.84
C LEU A 404 -20.85 -10.59 -7.47
N TYR A 405 -20.03 -10.69 -8.52
CA TYR A 405 -19.67 -11.96 -9.16
C TYR A 405 -18.22 -12.31 -8.89
N ILE A 406 -18.04 -13.44 -8.20
CA ILE A 406 -16.73 -14.11 -8.10
C ILE A 406 -16.72 -15.20 -9.17
N VAL A 407 -15.69 -15.27 -9.97
CA VAL A 407 -15.47 -16.38 -10.91
C VAL A 407 -14.38 -17.27 -10.32
N ILE A 408 -14.57 -18.59 -10.33
CA ILE A 408 -13.55 -19.54 -9.87
C ILE A 408 -13.33 -20.62 -10.94
N ASP A 409 -12.07 -20.91 -11.24
CA ASP A 409 -11.65 -21.91 -12.22
C ASP A 409 -11.50 -23.29 -11.57
N PRO A 410 -12.45 -24.23 -11.79
CA PRO A 410 -12.37 -25.57 -11.21
C PRO A 410 -11.32 -26.47 -11.89
N PHE A 411 -10.70 -26.03 -12.99
CA PHE A 411 -9.73 -26.80 -13.77
C PHE A 411 -8.28 -26.57 -13.33
N LYS A 412 -8.06 -25.60 -12.43
CA LYS A 412 -6.75 -25.33 -11.85
C LYS A 412 -6.68 -25.97 -10.47
N GLU A 413 -5.57 -26.66 -10.19
CA GLU A 413 -5.32 -27.11 -8.83
C GLU A 413 -5.06 -25.86 -7.96
N PRO A 414 -5.84 -25.66 -6.88
CA PRO A 414 -5.67 -24.48 -6.06
C PRO A 414 -4.30 -24.51 -5.40
N ILE A 415 -3.50 -23.44 -5.55
CA ILE A 415 -2.27 -23.23 -4.77
C ILE A 415 -2.64 -23.04 -3.28
N LYS A 416 -3.79 -22.41 -3.03
CA LYS A 416 -4.37 -22.12 -1.72
C LYS A 416 -5.67 -22.93 -1.54
N PRO A 417 -6.06 -23.39 -0.34
CA PRO A 417 -7.36 -24.03 -0.12
C PRO A 417 -8.51 -23.14 -0.60
N ILE A 418 -9.55 -23.75 -1.20
CA ILE A 418 -10.70 -23.03 -1.80
C ILE A 418 -11.34 -22.06 -0.81
N GLN A 419 -11.42 -22.44 0.46
CA GLN A 419 -12.02 -21.62 1.51
C GLN A 419 -11.29 -20.27 1.68
N SER A 420 -9.97 -20.31 1.70
CA SER A 420 -9.07 -19.15 1.83
C SER A 420 -9.11 -18.29 0.59
N LEU A 421 -9.07 -18.91 -0.60
CA LEU A 421 -9.27 -18.20 -1.86
C LEU A 421 -10.61 -17.45 -1.88
N MET A 422 -11.69 -18.03 -1.38
CA MET A 422 -12.97 -17.34 -1.29
C MET A 422 -12.99 -16.20 -0.28
N ALA A 423 -12.19 -16.25 0.80
CA ALA A 423 -12.05 -15.10 1.71
C ALA A 423 -11.30 -13.94 1.04
N HIS A 424 -10.23 -14.23 0.30
CA HIS A 424 -9.50 -13.26 -0.52
C HIS A 424 -10.46 -12.58 -1.52
N GLU A 425 -11.13 -13.35 -2.37
CA GLU A 425 -12.06 -12.81 -3.39
C GLU A 425 -13.26 -12.08 -2.77
N TYR A 426 -13.74 -12.53 -1.61
CA TYR A 426 -14.81 -11.83 -0.91
C TYR A 426 -14.37 -10.46 -0.40
N PHE A 427 -13.09 -10.29 -0.06
CA PHE A 427 -12.58 -8.98 0.33
C PHE A 427 -12.49 -8.02 -0.87
N HIS A 428 -12.11 -8.52 -2.05
CA HIS A 428 -12.22 -7.76 -3.31
C HIS A 428 -13.65 -7.28 -3.57
N VAL A 429 -14.68 -8.09 -3.27
CA VAL A 429 -16.10 -7.64 -3.32
C VAL A 429 -16.35 -6.44 -2.38
N ILE A 430 -15.78 -6.45 -1.17
CA ILE A 430 -15.89 -5.33 -0.19
C ILE A 430 -15.17 -4.09 -0.70
N GLN A 431 -13.98 -4.24 -1.28
CA GLN A 431 -13.20 -3.13 -1.83
C GLN A 431 -13.90 -2.50 -3.03
N MET A 432 -14.30 -3.30 -4.02
CA MET A 432 -15.00 -2.84 -5.23
C MET A 432 -16.35 -2.21 -4.94
N TRP A 433 -17.01 -2.59 -3.84
CA TRP A 433 -18.22 -1.91 -3.38
C TRP A 433 -17.98 -0.43 -3.09
N ASN A 434 -16.79 -0.11 -2.60
CA ASN A 434 -16.43 1.21 -2.09
C ASN A 434 -15.54 2.01 -3.05
N SER A 435 -14.91 1.34 -4.02
CA SER A 435 -14.17 1.99 -5.11
C SER A 435 -15.07 2.21 -6.33
N ASN A 436 -14.82 3.28 -7.09
CA ASN A 436 -15.51 3.49 -8.37
C ASN A 436 -14.74 2.80 -9.49
N TYR A 437 -14.59 1.48 -9.35
CA TYR A 437 -13.63 0.64 -10.09
C TYR A 437 -13.72 0.82 -11.63
N ILE A 438 -14.93 1.04 -12.16
CA ILE A 438 -15.20 1.23 -13.60
C ILE A 438 -14.50 2.47 -14.21
N PHE A 439 -13.98 3.39 -13.38
CA PHE A 439 -13.38 4.64 -13.85
C PHE A 439 -11.92 4.84 -13.44
N VAL A 440 -11.31 3.84 -12.79
CA VAL A 440 -9.89 3.86 -12.45
C VAL A 440 -9.12 3.47 -13.71
N SER A 441 -8.18 4.31 -14.18
CA SER A 441 -7.29 3.91 -15.28
C SER A 441 -6.37 2.78 -14.82
N ASP A 442 -5.99 1.86 -15.71
CA ASP A 442 -5.07 0.75 -15.42
C ASP A 442 -3.86 1.17 -14.56
N GLN A 443 -3.28 2.35 -14.82
CA GLN A 443 -2.15 2.87 -14.03
C GLN A 443 -2.44 3.06 -12.54
N VAL A 444 -3.65 3.51 -12.19
CA VAL A 444 -4.04 3.76 -10.78
C VAL A 444 -4.43 2.44 -10.10
N TYR A 445 -4.83 1.42 -10.87
CA TYR A 445 -5.02 0.08 -10.32
C TYR A 445 -3.68 -0.49 -9.85
N PHE A 446 -2.65 -0.47 -10.70
CA PHE A 446 -1.31 -0.94 -10.33
C PHE A 446 -0.75 -0.16 -9.11
N ASP A 447 -0.88 1.17 -9.08
CA ASP A 447 -0.43 2.00 -7.95
C ASP A 447 -1.11 1.66 -6.60
N ASN A 448 -2.23 0.92 -6.63
CA ASN A 448 -3.02 0.53 -5.47
C ASN A 448 -2.96 -0.97 -5.18
N GLU A 449 -2.21 -1.77 -5.94
CA GLU A 449 -2.20 -3.24 -5.84
C GLU A 449 -1.77 -3.73 -4.44
N TRP A 450 -0.76 -3.08 -3.83
CA TRP A 450 -0.35 -3.33 -2.44
C TRP A 450 -1.48 -3.12 -1.41
N PHE A 451 -2.44 -2.26 -1.71
CA PHE A 451 -3.63 -2.11 -0.89
C PHE A 451 -4.66 -3.18 -1.28
N GLU A 452 -5.00 -3.29 -2.57
CA GLU A 452 -6.09 -4.17 -3.03
C GLU A 452 -5.75 -5.65 -2.78
N GLU A 453 -4.68 -6.16 -3.37
CA GLU A 453 -4.24 -7.55 -3.15
C GLU A 453 -3.72 -7.75 -1.73
N GLY A 454 -2.92 -6.80 -1.22
CA GLY A 454 -2.36 -6.89 0.12
C GLY A 454 -3.39 -6.97 1.24
N THR A 455 -4.48 -6.19 1.16
CA THR A 455 -5.57 -6.30 2.15
C THR A 455 -6.50 -7.48 1.88
N ALA A 456 -6.59 -7.98 0.64
CA ALA A 456 -7.32 -9.22 0.35
C ALA A 456 -6.58 -10.46 0.91
N ASP A 457 -5.26 -10.51 0.80
CA ASP A 457 -4.44 -11.54 1.44
C ASP A 457 -4.44 -11.40 2.97
N TRP A 458 -4.40 -10.18 3.52
CA TRP A 458 -4.66 -9.95 4.95
C TRP A 458 -6.03 -10.49 5.37
N ALA A 459 -7.09 -10.26 4.58
CA ALA A 459 -8.43 -10.71 4.91
C ALA A 459 -8.54 -12.24 4.85
N MET A 460 -7.87 -12.86 3.88
CA MET A 460 -7.76 -14.32 3.82
C MET A 460 -7.09 -14.88 5.06
N ASP A 461 -5.97 -14.29 5.47
CA ASP A 461 -5.25 -14.65 6.69
C ASP A 461 -6.18 -14.47 7.89
N GLU A 462 -6.71 -13.27 8.11
CA GLU A 462 -7.54 -12.90 9.26
C GLU A 462 -8.79 -13.79 9.45
N VAL A 463 -9.35 -14.32 8.35
CA VAL A 463 -10.48 -15.27 8.37
C VAL A 463 -10.05 -16.66 8.85
N PHE A 464 -8.82 -17.06 8.54
CA PHE A 464 -8.27 -18.39 8.78
C PHE A 464 -7.04 -18.43 9.72
N ASP A 465 -6.71 -17.34 10.42
CA ASP A 465 -5.57 -17.21 11.38
C ASP A 465 -5.50 -18.40 12.36
N ASN A 466 -6.65 -18.98 12.71
CA ASN A 466 -6.77 -20.06 13.70
C ASN A 466 -6.98 -21.45 13.07
N VAL A 467 -6.75 -21.61 11.77
CA VAL A 467 -7.01 -22.84 11.03
C VAL A 467 -5.74 -23.30 10.32
N SER A 468 -4.95 -24.11 11.02
CA SER A 468 -3.68 -24.67 10.51
C SER A 468 -3.83 -25.25 9.09
N GLY A 469 -2.89 -24.89 8.22
CA GLY A 469 -2.84 -25.32 6.81
C GLY A 469 -3.89 -24.72 5.89
N HIS A 470 -4.66 -23.71 6.34
CA HIS A 470 -5.59 -22.98 5.48
C HIS A 470 -5.01 -21.67 4.96
N TYR A 471 -4.03 -21.11 5.64
CA TYR A 471 -3.22 -20.03 5.10
C TYR A 471 -1.85 -20.59 4.67
N ASN A 472 -1.41 -20.17 3.49
CA ASN A 472 -0.02 -20.30 3.08
C ASN A 472 0.49 -18.86 3.05
N ALA A 473 1.31 -18.49 4.04
CA ALA A 473 1.97 -17.21 4.02
C ALA A 473 2.66 -17.03 2.66
N PRO A 474 2.45 -15.89 1.98
CA PRO A 474 3.10 -15.63 0.71
C PRO A 474 4.60 -15.81 0.84
N THR A 475 5.25 -16.36 -0.19
CA THR A 475 6.71 -16.45 -0.21
C THR A 475 7.27 -15.05 -0.52
N GLY A 476 7.35 -14.19 0.50
CA GLY A 476 7.83 -12.82 0.33
C GLY A 476 9.31 -12.68 0.64
N GLU A 477 9.93 -11.75 -0.06
CA GLU A 477 11.26 -11.23 0.22
C GLU A 477 11.28 -10.50 1.58
N ARG A 478 12.44 -10.00 2.04
CA ARG A 478 12.56 -9.48 3.42
C ARG A 478 12.81 -7.98 3.45
N PHE A 479 11.79 -7.22 3.04
CA PHE A 479 11.71 -5.74 3.08
C PHE A 479 12.63 -5.00 2.09
N HIS A 480 13.19 -5.71 1.12
CA HIS A 480 14.10 -5.14 0.13
C HIS A 480 13.37 -4.42 -1.01
N ALA A 481 12.11 -4.77 -1.26
CA ALA A 481 11.24 -4.10 -2.21
C ALA A 481 10.33 -3.10 -1.47
N PRO A 482 10.03 -1.93 -2.07
CA PRO A 482 8.98 -1.05 -1.58
C PRO A 482 7.65 -1.81 -1.44
N LEU A 483 6.96 -1.72 -0.29
CA LEU A 483 5.65 -2.37 -0.07
C LEU A 483 4.66 -2.06 -1.19
N ASN A 484 4.77 -0.87 -1.78
CA ASN A 484 3.88 -0.39 -2.82
C ASN A 484 4.56 -0.37 -4.19
N THR A 485 5.50 -1.26 -4.50
CA THR A 485 6.09 -1.35 -5.85
C THR A 485 5.01 -1.72 -6.90
N ASN A 486 5.23 -1.33 -8.16
CA ASN A 486 4.37 -1.66 -9.32
C ASN A 486 4.98 -2.80 -10.14
N ASP A 487 6.12 -3.34 -9.70
CA ASP A 487 6.79 -4.37 -10.47
C ASP A 487 6.05 -5.71 -10.26
N PRO A 488 5.41 -6.27 -11.31
CA PRO A 488 4.55 -7.44 -11.20
C PRO A 488 5.30 -8.69 -10.73
N SER A 489 6.64 -8.69 -10.66
CA SER A 489 7.37 -9.78 -9.97
C SER A 489 7.28 -9.72 -8.45
N TYR A 490 6.77 -8.62 -7.88
CA TYR A 490 6.75 -8.34 -6.43
C TYR A 490 5.35 -8.01 -5.88
N THR A 491 4.29 -7.91 -6.69
CA THR A 491 3.03 -7.29 -6.25
C THR A 491 1.91 -8.24 -5.86
N GLU A 492 1.82 -9.44 -6.44
CA GLU A 492 0.58 -10.22 -6.27
C GLU A 492 0.47 -10.90 -4.90
N GLU A 493 1.59 -11.22 -4.23
CA GLU A 493 1.59 -12.02 -2.98
C GLU A 493 2.87 -11.77 -2.16
N THR A 494 3.12 -10.54 -1.67
CA THR A 494 4.26 -10.30 -0.76
C THR A 494 3.85 -10.33 0.71
N TYR A 495 4.58 -11.15 1.45
CA TYR A 495 4.45 -11.33 2.89
C TYR A 495 4.47 -10.00 3.66
N GLU A 496 5.35 -9.07 3.26
CA GLU A 496 5.54 -7.81 3.97
C GLU A 496 4.27 -6.94 3.97
N THR A 497 3.46 -7.06 2.93
CA THR A 497 2.21 -6.32 2.80
C THR A 497 1.15 -6.84 3.79
N VAL A 498 1.03 -8.16 3.94
CA VAL A 498 0.15 -8.77 4.95
C VAL A 498 0.61 -8.42 6.36
N ALA A 499 1.91 -8.54 6.63
CA ALA A 499 2.50 -8.15 7.91
C ALA A 499 2.23 -6.68 8.24
N PHE A 500 2.32 -5.79 7.24
CA PHE A 500 1.99 -4.38 7.38
C PHE A 500 0.54 -4.16 7.80
N TRP A 501 -0.41 -4.82 7.13
CA TRP A 501 -1.83 -4.68 7.43
C TRP A 501 -2.20 -5.25 8.81
N LYS A 502 -1.66 -6.43 9.19
CA LYS A 502 -1.83 -6.98 10.54
C LYS A 502 -1.25 -6.06 11.62
N TRP A 503 -0.05 -5.54 11.39
CA TRP A 503 0.57 -4.59 12.31
C TRP A 503 -0.30 -3.33 12.45
N LEU A 504 -0.75 -2.75 11.34
CA LEU A 504 -1.55 -1.53 11.35
C LEU A 504 -2.90 -1.75 12.04
N GLU A 505 -3.60 -2.84 11.74
CA GLU A 505 -4.85 -3.20 12.42
C GLU A 505 -4.65 -3.50 13.91
N THR A 506 -3.50 -4.03 14.31
CA THR A 506 -3.15 -4.23 15.73
C THR A 506 -2.91 -2.89 16.44
N LYS A 507 -2.17 -1.96 15.83
CA LYS A 507 -1.86 -0.66 16.44
C LYS A 507 -3.02 0.33 16.36
N ALA A 508 -3.84 0.22 15.31
CA ALA A 508 -4.98 1.08 15.03
C ALA A 508 -6.13 0.26 14.41
N PRO A 509 -6.95 -0.42 15.24
CA PRO A 509 -8.05 -1.25 14.73
C PRO A 509 -9.06 -0.49 13.88
N GLY A 510 -9.44 -1.07 12.74
CA GLY A 510 -10.37 -0.51 11.76
C GLY A 510 -9.74 0.43 10.74
N SER A 511 -8.40 0.44 10.63
CA SER A 511 -7.65 1.26 9.67
C SER A 511 -8.02 0.94 8.23
N ILE A 512 -8.06 -0.34 7.85
CA ILE A 512 -8.39 -0.77 6.49
C ILE A 512 -9.82 -0.34 6.13
N ARG A 513 -10.78 -0.56 7.04
CA ARG A 513 -12.16 -0.09 6.83
C ARG A 513 -12.22 1.43 6.67
N ALA A 514 -11.56 2.17 7.56
CA ALA A 514 -11.53 3.63 7.49
C ALA A 514 -10.88 4.12 6.19
N MET A 515 -9.84 3.44 5.70
CA MET A 515 -9.20 3.74 4.42
C MET A 515 -10.15 3.53 3.24
N ILE A 516 -10.87 2.40 3.22
CA ILE A 516 -11.89 2.11 2.20
C ILE A 516 -13.00 3.18 2.23
N GLU A 517 -13.50 3.54 3.41
CA GLU A 517 -14.54 4.56 3.58
C GLU A 517 -14.05 5.97 3.18
N HIS A 518 -12.82 6.33 3.55
CA HIS A 518 -12.22 7.60 3.19
C HIS A 518 -11.97 7.67 1.69
N HIS A 519 -11.37 6.63 1.10
CA HIS A 519 -11.14 6.54 -0.34
C HIS A 519 -12.47 6.64 -1.11
N ARG A 520 -13.51 5.96 -0.63
CA ARG A 520 -14.88 6.11 -1.14
C ARG A 520 -15.35 7.55 -1.06
N SER A 521 -15.15 8.25 0.05
CA SER A 521 -15.57 9.65 0.19
C SER A 521 -14.86 10.60 -0.78
N LEU A 522 -13.62 10.29 -1.17
CA LEU A 522 -12.84 11.05 -2.16
C LEU A 522 -13.31 10.79 -3.60
N THR A 523 -13.61 9.54 -3.91
CA THR A 523 -14.05 9.12 -5.25
C THR A 523 -15.54 9.35 -5.48
N HIS A 524 -16.35 9.32 -4.42
CA HIS A 524 -17.80 9.48 -4.44
C HIS A 524 -18.21 10.78 -3.74
N SER A 525 -17.85 11.92 -4.32
CA SER A 525 -18.32 13.21 -3.79
C SER A 525 -19.85 13.32 -3.90
N SER A 526 -20.51 13.61 -2.78
CA SER A 526 -21.93 13.98 -2.79
C SER A 526 -22.07 15.38 -3.41
N ILE A 527 -22.43 15.47 -4.69
CA ILE A 527 -22.74 16.77 -5.31
C ILE A 527 -24.22 17.09 -5.20
N SER A 528 -24.48 18.27 -4.64
CA SER A 528 -25.76 18.98 -4.53
C SER A 528 -26.69 18.78 -5.73
N SER A 529 -27.92 18.33 -5.45
CA SER A 529 -29.19 18.46 -6.21
C SER A 529 -29.25 18.20 -7.73
N LEU A 530 -28.14 17.93 -8.45
CA LEU A 530 -28.11 17.81 -9.92
C LEU A 530 -27.27 16.63 -10.45
N GLY A 531 -26.89 15.66 -9.61
CA GLY A 531 -26.74 14.26 -10.04
C GLY A 531 -25.54 13.87 -10.92
N LEU A 532 -24.49 14.67 -11.02
CA LEU A 532 -23.19 14.21 -11.54
C LEU A 532 -22.23 13.96 -10.38
N ILE A 533 -21.89 12.70 -10.11
CA ILE A 533 -20.71 12.36 -9.30
C ILE A 533 -19.51 12.73 -10.17
N LYS A 534 -18.83 13.82 -9.82
CA LYS A 534 -17.58 14.16 -10.47
C LYS A 534 -16.52 13.26 -9.83
N ASN A 535 -16.19 12.16 -10.52
CA ASN A 535 -15.03 11.34 -10.16
C ASN A 535 -13.80 12.23 -10.26
N MET A 536 -13.10 12.40 -9.15
CA MET A 536 -11.71 12.81 -9.22
C MET A 536 -10.94 11.57 -9.65
N LYS A 537 -10.28 11.63 -10.81
CA LYS A 537 -9.58 10.50 -11.43
C LYS A 537 -8.34 10.01 -10.66
N GLU A 538 -8.08 10.53 -9.45
CA GLU A 538 -6.73 10.53 -8.87
C GLU A 538 -6.72 10.28 -7.34
N ALA A 539 -7.72 9.62 -6.77
CA ALA A 539 -7.60 9.20 -5.36
C ALA A 539 -6.75 7.93 -5.29
N ARG A 540 -5.66 7.93 -4.52
CA ARG A 540 -4.85 6.74 -4.24
C ARG A 540 -5.08 6.27 -2.81
N TYR A 541 -4.95 4.99 -2.54
CA TYR A 541 -5.04 4.48 -1.16
C TYR A 541 -3.91 4.99 -0.28
N LEU A 542 -2.74 5.28 -0.84
CA LEU A 542 -1.66 5.95 -0.12
C LEU A 542 -2.11 7.31 0.44
N ASP A 543 -2.86 8.10 -0.33
CA ASP A 543 -3.37 9.40 0.14
C ASP A 543 -4.36 9.22 1.30
N SER A 544 -5.18 8.15 1.27
CA SER A 544 -6.06 7.79 2.38
C SER A 544 -5.30 7.32 3.62
N LEU A 545 -4.25 6.53 3.45
CA LEU A 545 -3.40 6.06 4.54
C LEU A 545 -2.73 7.26 5.24
N THR A 546 -2.09 8.14 4.48
CA THR A 546 -1.42 9.33 5.02
C THR A 546 -2.41 10.29 5.68
N TYR A 547 -3.64 10.39 5.16
CA TYR A 547 -4.68 11.21 5.77
C TYR A 547 -5.14 10.66 7.12
N LEU A 548 -5.36 9.35 7.23
CA LEU A 548 -5.87 8.70 8.44
C LEU A 548 -4.77 8.47 9.48
N HIS A 549 -3.53 8.27 9.03
CA HIS A 549 -2.37 7.96 9.86
C HIS A 549 -1.21 8.91 9.52
N PRO A 550 -1.34 10.23 9.78
CA PRO A 550 -0.30 11.20 9.47
C PRO A 550 0.99 11.00 10.28
N ASP A 551 0.89 10.30 11.42
CA ASP A 551 1.99 9.97 12.31
C ASP A 551 2.50 8.52 12.13
N LEU A 552 2.14 7.87 11.02
CA LEU A 552 2.52 6.49 10.75
C LEU A 552 4.04 6.36 10.65
N ASN A 553 4.63 5.63 11.61
CA ASN A 553 6.07 5.46 11.70
C ASN A 553 6.48 4.17 11.00
N PHE A 554 6.94 4.27 9.75
CA PHE A 554 7.37 3.10 8.97
C PHE A 554 8.55 2.37 9.63
N LEU A 555 9.48 3.08 10.27
CA LEU A 555 10.56 2.44 11.03
C LEU A 555 10.00 1.56 12.16
N MET A 556 8.94 2.01 12.83
CA MET A 556 8.30 1.24 13.88
C MET A 556 7.70 -0.05 13.33
N PHE A 557 7.01 0.00 12.18
CA PHE A 557 6.53 -1.19 11.49
C PHE A 557 7.66 -2.15 11.17
N VAL A 558 8.70 -1.70 10.46
CA VAL A 558 9.82 -2.56 10.06
C VAL A 558 10.50 -3.17 11.29
N THR A 559 10.74 -2.40 12.35
CA THR A 559 11.30 -2.94 13.59
C THR A 559 10.37 -3.92 14.30
N ASP A 560 9.05 -3.66 14.28
CA ASP A 560 8.06 -4.54 14.88
C ASP A 560 7.94 -5.84 14.08
N ALA A 561 8.06 -5.80 12.75
CA ALA A 561 7.92 -6.96 11.89
C ALA A 561 9.21 -7.79 11.85
N LEU A 562 10.36 -7.16 11.61
CA LEU A 562 11.63 -7.89 11.50
C LEU A 562 12.18 -8.38 12.84
N TYR A 563 12.03 -7.58 13.89
CA TYR A 563 12.74 -7.84 15.14
C TYR A 563 11.80 -8.13 16.31
N TRP A 564 10.90 -7.20 16.67
CA TRP A 564 10.13 -7.36 17.91
C TRP A 564 9.04 -8.42 17.83
N LYS A 565 8.45 -8.61 16.65
CA LYS A 565 7.39 -9.58 16.35
C LYS A 565 6.29 -9.57 17.41
N ASN A 566 5.88 -8.35 17.76
CA ASN A 566 5.05 -8.08 18.92
C ASN A 566 3.56 -7.86 18.57
N PHE A 567 3.21 -8.00 17.30
CA PHE A 567 1.84 -8.10 16.79
C PHE A 567 1.52 -9.59 16.50
N GLU A 568 0.25 -9.94 16.32
CA GLU A 568 -0.23 -11.28 15.90
C GLU A 568 0.33 -12.52 16.64
N LYS A 569 0.37 -12.55 17.97
CA LYS A 569 1.15 -13.58 18.70
C LYS A 569 0.60 -15.01 18.66
N ASP A 570 -0.53 -15.23 18.01
CA ASP A 570 -1.25 -16.49 17.94
C ASP A 570 -0.88 -17.39 16.74
N GLU A 571 -0.04 -16.90 15.83
CA GLU A 571 0.37 -17.60 14.60
C GLU A 571 1.81 -18.12 14.63
N SER A 572 2.04 -19.27 15.26
CA SER A 572 3.41 -19.82 15.39
C SER A 572 3.70 -21.04 14.51
N ASP A 573 2.74 -21.53 13.71
CA ASP A 573 3.01 -22.67 12.84
C ASP A 573 4.01 -22.28 11.73
N LEU A 574 4.77 -23.26 11.22
CA LEU A 574 5.83 -23.06 10.22
C LEU A 574 5.33 -22.40 8.92
N LEU A 575 4.03 -22.45 8.64
CA LEU A 575 3.40 -21.89 7.44
C LEU A 575 2.62 -20.59 7.73
N ASP A 576 2.53 -20.17 8.99
CA ASP A 576 1.88 -18.94 9.41
C ASP A 576 2.86 -17.76 9.37
N LEU A 577 2.36 -16.56 9.66
CA LEU A 577 3.11 -15.32 9.61
C LEU A 577 4.46 -15.42 10.37
N TRP A 578 4.49 -15.90 11.61
CA TRP A 578 5.74 -15.95 12.39
C TRP A 578 6.63 -17.15 12.11
N GLY A 579 6.08 -18.22 11.53
CA GLY A 579 6.88 -19.38 11.12
C GLY A 579 8.01 -19.00 10.16
N LEU A 580 7.75 -18.05 9.25
CA LEU A 580 8.71 -17.59 8.25
C LEU A 580 9.67 -16.50 8.75
N LEU A 581 9.19 -15.60 9.61
CA LEU A 581 10.06 -14.55 10.17
C LEU A 581 10.99 -15.08 11.26
N GLY A 582 10.65 -16.21 11.88
CA GLY A 582 11.36 -16.78 13.03
C GLY A 582 10.89 -16.19 14.36
N ASP A 583 11.54 -16.57 15.45
CA ASP A 583 11.10 -16.22 16.80
C ASP A 583 11.21 -14.70 17.11
N PRO A 584 10.38 -14.17 18.04
CA PRO A 584 10.49 -12.79 18.50
C PRO A 584 11.89 -12.47 19.04
N LYS A 585 12.43 -11.34 18.59
CA LYS A 585 13.79 -10.82 18.87
C LYS A 585 14.93 -11.56 18.17
N ASP A 586 14.60 -12.47 17.27
CA ASP A 586 15.53 -12.99 16.28
C ASP A 586 15.25 -12.36 14.93
N VAL A 587 16.31 -12.10 14.16
CA VAL A 587 16.16 -11.66 12.77
C VAL A 587 15.91 -12.87 11.88
N PRO A 588 15.12 -12.71 10.80
CA PRO A 588 14.88 -13.78 9.86
C PRO A 588 16.18 -14.43 9.31
N GLU A 589 16.18 -15.75 9.02
CA GLU A 589 17.37 -16.53 8.59
C GLU A 589 18.16 -16.01 7.37
N ASP A 590 17.54 -15.68 6.23
CA ASP A 590 18.14 -14.96 5.09
C ASP A 590 18.89 -13.65 5.41
N LEU A 591 18.61 -12.95 6.51
CA LEU A 591 19.39 -11.77 6.89
C LEU A 591 20.75 -12.19 7.47
N HIS A 592 20.93 -13.49 7.71
CA HIS A 592 22.22 -14.10 7.98
C HIS A 592 22.94 -14.58 6.71
N ALA A 593 22.43 -14.26 5.52
CA ALA A 593 23.18 -14.47 4.30
C ALA A 593 24.44 -13.57 4.29
N PRO A 594 25.58 -14.04 3.73
CA PRO A 594 26.86 -13.32 3.81
C PRO A 594 26.85 -11.88 3.27
N GLU A 595 25.92 -11.54 2.38
CA GLU A 595 25.73 -10.20 1.84
C GLU A 595 25.13 -9.19 2.84
N TYR A 596 24.47 -9.65 3.89
CA TYR A 596 23.83 -8.83 4.92
C TYR A 596 24.59 -8.85 6.26
N ILE A 597 25.59 -9.72 6.42
CA ILE A 597 26.44 -9.78 7.62
C ILE A 597 27.77 -9.07 7.38
N PHE A 598 28.10 -8.16 8.28
CA PHE A 598 29.35 -7.42 8.32
C PHE A 598 30.10 -7.72 9.61
N THR A 599 31.03 -8.67 9.53
CA THR A 599 31.79 -9.13 10.70
C THR A 599 32.99 -8.25 10.98
N LEU A 600 33.06 -7.75 12.21
CA LEU A 600 34.20 -7.03 12.73
C LEU A 600 35.19 -8.01 13.36
N GLU A 601 36.46 -7.90 13.00
CA GLU A 601 37.53 -8.76 13.47
C GLU A 601 38.77 -7.94 13.86
N LYS A 602 39.54 -8.45 14.81
CA LYS A 602 40.78 -7.82 15.23
C LYS A 602 41.76 -7.69 14.04
N CYS A 603 42.37 -6.51 13.88
CA CYS A 603 43.23 -6.17 12.74
C CYS A 603 42.51 -6.09 11.38
N GLY A 604 41.17 -6.25 11.35
CA GLY A 604 40.33 -6.09 10.17
C GLY A 604 39.61 -4.74 10.14
N PRO A 605 38.94 -4.37 9.04
CA PRO A 605 38.12 -3.17 8.98
C PRO A 605 37.09 -3.15 10.13
N GLY A 606 37.03 -2.02 10.83
CA GLY A 606 36.18 -1.77 11.98
C GLY A 606 36.85 -2.06 13.34
N ASP A 607 38.14 -2.37 13.39
CA ASP A 607 38.87 -2.58 14.64
C ASP A 607 39.37 -1.28 15.32
N GLY A 608 39.08 -0.12 14.74
CA GLY A 608 39.43 1.19 15.27
C GLY A 608 38.96 2.35 14.39
N GLU A 609 39.01 3.58 14.92
CA GLU A 609 38.52 4.80 14.24
C GLU A 609 39.32 5.14 12.98
N ALA A 610 40.62 4.83 12.93
CA ALA A 610 41.46 5.01 11.74
C ALA A 610 41.25 3.92 10.68
N ASN A 611 40.54 2.84 11.03
CA ASN A 611 40.29 1.69 10.17
C ASN A 611 38.80 1.34 10.09
N LYS A 612 37.91 2.33 9.95
CA LYS A 612 36.45 2.11 9.89
C LYS A 612 36.05 1.13 8.78
N LEU A 613 35.15 0.19 9.09
CA LEU A 613 34.43 -0.57 8.09
C LEU A 613 33.36 0.32 7.45
N LYS A 614 33.38 0.45 6.13
CA LYS A 614 32.35 1.17 5.37
C LYS A 614 31.32 0.19 4.83
N ILE A 615 30.08 0.34 5.27
CA ILE A 615 28.95 -0.49 4.83
C ILE A 615 28.06 0.39 3.94
N PRO A 616 27.96 0.12 2.63
CA PRO A 616 27.05 0.87 1.78
C PRO A 616 25.61 0.53 2.17
N TYR A 617 24.76 1.56 2.19
CA TYR A 617 23.32 1.38 2.33
C TYR A 617 22.58 2.13 1.23
N THR A 618 21.44 1.58 0.85
CA THR A 618 20.53 2.13 -0.15
C THR A 618 19.27 2.60 0.53
N VAL A 619 18.90 3.86 0.32
CA VAL A 619 17.57 4.30 0.71
C VAL A 619 16.65 4.23 -0.49
N TYR A 620 15.81 3.21 -0.49
CA TYR A 620 14.75 3.09 -1.48
C TYR A 620 13.70 4.18 -1.26
N SER A 621 13.06 4.59 -2.36
CA SER A 621 11.88 5.43 -2.26
C SER A 621 10.80 4.68 -1.47
N HIS A 622 10.17 5.35 -0.49
CA HIS A 622 8.96 4.97 0.27
C HIS A 622 8.70 3.46 0.49
N LEU A 623 8.58 3.06 1.76
CA LEU A 623 8.09 1.73 2.17
C LEU A 623 9.01 0.53 1.89
N ALA A 624 10.30 0.76 1.71
CA ALA A 624 11.31 -0.29 1.80
C ALA A 624 12.30 0.00 2.93
N ALA A 625 12.98 -1.04 3.40
CA ALA A 625 14.02 -0.93 4.39
C ALA A 625 15.34 -1.49 3.85
N ASP A 626 16.44 -0.86 4.25
CA ASP A 626 17.74 -1.50 4.14
C ASP A 626 18.13 -2.05 5.51
N VAL A 627 18.52 -3.32 5.53
CA VAL A 627 18.71 -4.08 6.75
C VAL A 627 19.97 -4.91 6.63
N PHE A 628 20.84 -4.76 7.62
CA PHE A 628 22.06 -5.54 7.72
C PHE A 628 22.45 -5.76 9.18
N ILE A 629 23.29 -6.75 9.39
CA ILE A 629 23.78 -7.19 10.70
C ILE A 629 25.27 -6.84 10.79
N ILE A 630 25.65 -6.22 11.90
CA ILE A 630 27.05 -6.07 12.31
C ILE A 630 27.28 -7.09 13.40
N ASP A 631 28.20 -8.02 13.21
CA ASP A 631 28.54 -9.01 14.22
C ASP A 631 30.05 -8.99 14.53
N THR A 632 30.43 -9.76 15.55
CA THR A 632 31.83 -10.06 15.83
C THR A 632 31.95 -11.56 16.07
N TRP A 633 33.06 -12.14 15.64
CA TRP A 633 33.38 -13.54 15.87
C TRP A 633 33.25 -13.93 17.36
N GLU A 634 32.94 -15.19 17.62
CA GLU A 634 33.21 -15.82 18.91
C GLU A 634 34.69 -16.24 18.96
N GLY A 635 35.41 -15.94 20.06
CA GLY A 635 36.78 -16.40 20.30
C GLY A 635 37.81 -15.28 20.49
N GLU A 636 39.11 -15.62 20.39
CA GLU A 636 40.22 -14.70 20.70
C GLU A 636 40.38 -13.52 19.71
N GLU A 637 39.77 -13.62 18.53
CA GLU A 637 39.79 -12.57 17.49
C GLU A 637 38.59 -11.61 17.59
N ALA A 638 37.68 -11.88 18.52
CA ALA A 638 36.53 -11.04 18.78
C ALA A 638 36.93 -9.64 19.26
N LEU A 639 36.25 -8.62 18.74
CA LEU A 639 36.39 -7.26 19.24
C LEU A 639 35.55 -7.07 20.49
N SER A 640 36.08 -6.29 21.43
CA SER A 640 35.33 -5.85 22.61
C SER A 640 35.62 -4.38 22.89
N GLY A 641 34.60 -3.64 23.28
CA GLY A 641 34.70 -2.20 23.49
C GLY A 641 33.38 -1.48 23.24
N THR A 642 33.48 -0.25 22.74
CA THR A 642 32.32 0.53 22.31
C THR A 642 32.21 0.41 20.79
N LEU A 643 31.13 -0.19 20.28
CA LEU A 643 30.80 -0.13 18.86
C LEU A 643 30.27 1.26 18.54
N HIS A 644 30.84 1.91 17.54
CA HIS A 644 30.39 3.14 16.92
C HIS A 644 29.74 2.80 15.58
N VAL A 645 28.53 3.29 15.37
CA VAL A 645 27.79 3.20 14.10
C VAL A 645 27.51 4.64 13.66
N GLU A 646 28.31 5.12 12.73
CA GLU A 646 28.26 6.48 12.18
C GLU A 646 27.62 6.47 10.80
N PHE A 647 26.50 7.16 10.66
CA PHE A 647 25.80 7.28 9.40
C PHE A 647 26.34 8.49 8.64
N GLU A 648 26.96 8.26 7.47
CA GLU A 648 27.29 9.35 6.55
C GLU A 648 26.01 9.91 5.94
N LYS A 649 26.05 11.21 5.62
CA LYS A 649 24.93 11.87 4.95
C LYS A 649 24.78 11.27 3.55
N PRO A 650 23.60 10.75 3.18
CA PRO A 650 23.41 10.17 1.86
C PRO A 650 23.56 11.22 0.75
N ASP A 651 24.10 10.79 -0.39
CA ASP A 651 24.22 11.60 -1.59
C ASP A 651 22.84 11.71 -2.26
N GLY A 652 22.23 12.90 -2.23
CA GLY A 652 20.94 13.14 -2.89
C GLY A 652 20.28 14.48 -2.53
N PRO A 653 19.44 15.07 -3.41
CA PRO A 653 18.80 16.37 -3.19
C PRO A 653 17.76 16.38 -2.04
N THR A 654 17.36 15.21 -1.57
CA THR A 654 16.24 14.98 -0.63
C THR A 654 16.64 14.17 0.61
N ALA A 655 17.94 13.93 0.82
CA ALA A 655 18.55 13.15 1.91
C ALA A 655 18.30 13.66 3.35
N GLN A 656 17.30 14.51 3.59
CA GLN A 656 17.15 15.25 4.86
C GLN A 656 16.38 14.50 5.94
N GLU A 657 15.71 13.38 5.66
CA GLU A 657 14.70 12.85 6.59
C GLU A 657 14.78 11.37 6.95
N PHE A 658 15.73 10.58 6.45
CA PHE A 658 15.81 9.16 6.81
C PHE A 658 16.06 8.92 8.31
N VAL A 659 15.59 7.78 8.79
CA VAL A 659 15.71 7.35 10.19
C VAL A 659 16.28 5.93 10.23
N ALA A 660 17.09 5.66 11.26
CA ALA A 660 17.62 4.34 11.50
C ALA A 660 17.31 3.85 12.92
N ALA A 661 17.07 2.55 13.05
CA ALA A 661 17.12 1.85 14.32
C ALA A 661 18.38 0.99 14.35
N VAL A 662 19.14 1.11 15.44
CA VAL A 662 20.27 0.23 15.72
C VAL A 662 19.93 -0.56 16.97
N ILE A 663 19.89 -1.88 16.85
CA ILE A 663 19.38 -2.79 17.88
C ILE A 663 20.48 -3.78 18.26
N LEU A 664 20.95 -3.72 19.50
CA LEU A 664 21.89 -4.70 20.05
C LEU A 664 21.12 -5.94 20.50
N ARG A 665 21.32 -7.08 19.81
CA ARG A 665 20.52 -8.31 19.96
C ARG A 665 20.56 -8.84 21.39
N ASP A 666 21.75 -8.98 21.98
CA ASP A 666 21.96 -9.59 23.29
C ASP A 666 21.21 -8.90 24.43
N THR A 667 21.09 -7.58 24.35
CA THR A 667 20.47 -6.75 25.39
C THR A 667 19.09 -6.24 25.00
N HIS A 668 18.69 -6.44 23.75
CA HIS A 668 17.54 -5.81 23.09
C HIS A 668 17.52 -4.28 23.24
N LYS A 669 18.68 -3.65 23.43
CA LYS A 669 18.77 -2.18 23.53
C LYS A 669 18.68 -1.59 22.12
N GLN A 670 17.72 -0.70 21.93
CA GLN A 670 17.53 0.03 20.68
C GLN A 670 17.96 1.49 20.85
N LYS A 671 18.76 2.01 19.91
CA LYS A 671 18.96 3.46 19.74
C LYS A 671 18.35 3.90 18.41
N LEU A 672 17.61 5.01 18.45
CA LEU A 672 16.98 5.60 17.27
C LEU A 672 17.80 6.78 16.78
N VAL A 673 18.16 6.74 15.49
CA VAL A 673 18.83 7.85 14.81
C VAL A 673 17.80 8.58 13.97
N LYS A 674 17.39 9.76 14.43
CA LYS A 674 16.40 10.60 13.72
C LYS A 674 17.10 11.65 12.87
N LYS A 675 16.61 11.94 11.66
CA LYS A 675 17.06 13.09 10.83
C LYS A 675 18.56 13.08 10.54
N LEU A 676 18.98 12.16 9.66
CA LEU A 676 20.35 12.03 9.11
C LEU A 676 20.76 13.18 8.16
N SER A 677 20.21 14.37 8.32
CA SER A 677 20.63 15.59 7.59
C SER A 677 22.08 16.03 7.90
N THR A 678 22.67 15.46 8.95
CA THR A 678 24.06 15.61 9.40
C THR A 678 24.59 14.22 9.76
N THR A 679 25.91 14.03 9.73
CA THR A 679 26.54 12.85 10.31
C THR A 679 26.03 12.64 11.73
N ARG A 680 25.64 11.41 12.04
CA ARG A 680 25.19 11.02 13.38
C ARG A 680 25.80 9.69 13.74
N GLU A 681 26.18 9.59 15.00
CA GLU A 681 26.82 8.42 15.56
C GLU A 681 25.96 7.87 16.69
N VAL A 682 25.87 6.54 16.76
CA VAL A 682 25.34 5.84 17.94
C VAL A 682 26.36 4.84 18.44
N THR A 683 26.43 4.72 19.76
CA THR A 683 27.39 3.84 20.43
C THR A 683 26.72 2.71 21.18
N PHE A 684 27.34 1.54 21.26
CA PHE A 684 26.88 0.41 22.08
C PHE A 684 28.07 -0.26 22.77
N GLY A 685 27.86 -0.82 23.96
CA GLY A 685 28.80 -1.82 24.47
C GLY A 685 28.74 -3.04 23.55
N PHE A 686 29.89 -3.51 23.10
CA PHE A 686 30.01 -4.56 22.09
C PHE A 686 31.11 -5.53 22.52
N GLY A 687 30.85 -6.84 22.39
CA GLY A 687 31.76 -7.87 22.84
C GLY A 687 31.61 -9.16 22.04
N PRO A 688 32.39 -10.22 22.37
CA PRO A 688 32.39 -11.46 21.61
C PRO A 688 30.99 -12.07 21.47
N GLY A 689 30.62 -12.43 20.24
CA GLY A 689 29.29 -12.97 19.91
C GLY A 689 28.15 -11.95 19.87
N SER A 690 28.42 -10.65 20.07
CA SER A 690 27.39 -9.62 19.95
C SER A 690 26.99 -9.38 18.51
N GLU A 691 25.69 -9.24 18.30
CA GLU A 691 25.10 -8.85 17.03
C GLU A 691 24.33 -7.54 17.15
N VAL A 692 24.46 -6.68 16.16
CA VAL A 692 23.79 -5.39 16.05
C VAL A 692 23.04 -5.33 14.73
N VAL A 693 21.72 -5.24 14.82
CA VAL A 693 20.84 -5.12 13.65
C VAL A 693 20.68 -3.63 13.34
N VAL A 694 20.99 -3.25 12.10
CA VAL A 694 20.80 -1.89 11.59
C VAL A 694 19.65 -1.91 10.61
N ILE A 695 18.63 -1.10 10.88
CA ILE A 695 17.45 -0.94 10.01
C ILE A 695 17.40 0.52 9.60
N ILE A 696 17.43 0.80 8.30
CA ILE A 696 17.40 2.14 7.73
C ILE A 696 16.16 2.26 6.84
N VAL A 697 15.37 3.32 7.06
CA VAL A 697 14.17 3.56 6.27
C VAL A 697 13.99 5.03 5.94
N ASP A 698 13.22 5.30 4.88
CA ASP A 698 12.55 6.58 4.71
C ASP A 698 11.29 6.65 5.57
N PRO A 699 11.21 7.55 6.57
CA PRO A 699 10.00 7.70 7.36
C PRO A 699 8.87 8.39 6.59
N GLN A 700 9.14 8.98 5.43
CA GLN A 700 8.14 9.71 4.67
C GLN A 700 7.27 8.76 3.84
N TRP A 701 5.98 8.72 4.15
CA TRP A 701 4.95 8.13 3.30
C TRP A 701 4.55 9.13 2.19
N LYS A 702 5.47 9.49 1.29
CA LYS A 702 5.22 10.49 0.23
C LYS A 702 5.48 9.92 -1.16
N ALA A 703 4.56 10.20 -2.09
CA ALA A 703 4.74 10.01 -3.53
C ALA A 703 5.71 11.06 -4.12
N PRO A 704 6.47 10.78 -5.20
CA PRO A 704 6.11 9.90 -6.32
C PRO A 704 6.83 8.55 -6.39
N PHE A 705 6.17 7.63 -7.11
CA PHE A 705 6.64 6.36 -7.63
C PHE A 705 7.90 6.57 -8.50
N GLN A 706 9.09 6.50 -7.91
CA GLN A 706 10.31 6.32 -8.67
C GLN A 706 10.99 5.06 -8.14
N PRO A 707 11.03 3.97 -8.92
CA PRO A 707 11.69 2.73 -8.51
C PRO A 707 13.21 2.89 -8.33
N ASP A 708 13.77 4.03 -8.74
CA ASP A 708 15.18 4.31 -8.57
C ASP A 708 15.50 4.61 -7.08
N PRO A 709 16.59 4.05 -6.54
CA PRO A 709 17.04 4.36 -5.19
C PRO A 709 17.21 5.87 -5.01
N PHE A 710 16.63 6.38 -3.93
CA PHE A 710 16.47 7.81 -3.68
C PHE A 710 17.77 8.46 -3.18
N GLY A 711 18.67 7.63 -2.62
CA GLY A 711 20.02 8.01 -2.24
C GLY A 711 20.84 6.80 -1.83
N TYR A 712 22.16 6.97 -1.88
CA TYR A 712 23.15 6.03 -1.36
C TYR A 712 23.92 6.72 -0.24
N GLY A 713 24.30 5.97 0.78
CA GLY A 713 25.21 6.44 1.81
C GLY A 713 26.08 5.31 2.33
N ASP A 714 27.05 5.67 3.16
CA ASP A 714 27.86 4.70 3.91
C ASP A 714 27.50 4.77 5.39
N VAL A 715 27.45 3.62 6.05
CA VAL A 715 27.55 3.51 7.50
C VAL A 715 28.99 3.15 7.82
N ASN A 716 29.69 4.04 8.51
CA ASN A 716 31.00 3.74 9.05
C ASN A 716 30.84 3.05 10.40
N VAL A 717 31.49 1.91 10.55
CA VAL A 717 31.40 1.07 11.75
C VAL A 717 32.80 0.81 12.28
N TRP A 718 33.01 1.00 13.58
CA TRP A 718 34.22 0.58 14.25
C TRP A 718 33.97 0.28 15.73
N VAL A 719 34.80 -0.58 16.32
CA VAL A 719 34.84 -0.80 17.77
C VAL A 719 36.01 0.00 18.30
N GLU A 720 35.76 0.95 19.19
CA GLU A 720 36.81 1.52 20.01
C GLU A 720 37.04 0.59 21.19
N PRO A 721 38.19 -0.12 21.24
CA PRO A 721 38.60 -0.72 22.49
C PRO A 721 38.79 0.44 23.46
N CYS A 722 38.05 0.43 24.56
CA CYS A 722 38.01 1.56 25.50
C CYS A 722 39.44 2.11 25.75
N GLY A 723 39.68 3.41 25.48
CA GLY A 723 40.99 4.07 25.64
C GLY A 723 41.71 4.53 24.36
N GLY A 724 41.04 4.45 23.20
CA GLY A 724 41.57 4.89 21.91
C GLY A 724 42.50 3.87 21.25
N GLU A 725 42.85 4.12 20.00
CA GLU A 725 43.79 3.27 19.25
C GLU A 725 45.13 3.17 19.98
N THR A 726 45.69 1.96 20.01
CA THR A 726 47.13 1.83 20.23
C THR A 726 47.83 2.68 19.16
N PRO A 727 48.64 3.69 19.52
CA PRO A 727 49.20 4.61 18.54
C PRO A 727 49.88 3.83 17.40
N PRO A 728 49.52 4.07 16.13
CA PRO A 728 50.09 3.32 15.02
C PRO A 728 51.62 3.41 15.03
N GLY A 729 52.28 2.25 15.13
CA GLY A 729 53.74 2.11 15.27
C GLY A 729 54.25 1.76 16.68
N ALA A 730 53.37 1.65 17.67
CA ALA A 730 53.70 1.19 19.02
C ALA A 730 54.09 -0.30 19.07
N PHE A 731 55.06 -0.65 19.93
CA PHE A 731 55.45 -2.05 20.13
C PHE A 731 54.57 -2.73 21.19
N THR A 732 54.22 -4.00 20.96
CA THR A 732 53.43 -4.79 21.90
C THR A 732 54.31 -5.77 22.68
N TRP A 733 54.34 -5.61 24.00
CA TRP A 733 54.99 -6.50 24.95
C TRP A 733 54.00 -7.57 25.41
N ASN A 734 54.17 -8.80 24.94
CA ASN A 734 53.39 -9.94 25.44
C ASN A 734 53.96 -10.42 26.77
N VAL A 735 53.14 -10.42 27.82
CA VAL A 735 53.55 -10.64 29.20
C VAL A 735 52.72 -11.76 29.83
N SER A 736 53.36 -12.82 30.29
CA SER A 736 52.71 -14.00 30.87
C SER A 736 53.10 -14.28 32.33
N SER A 737 54.00 -13.48 32.89
CA SER A 737 54.44 -13.58 34.28
C SER A 737 54.70 -12.20 34.91
N GLU A 738 54.78 -12.13 36.23
CA GLU A 738 55.07 -10.88 36.94
C GLU A 738 56.45 -10.33 36.60
N GLN A 739 57.46 -11.19 36.45
CA GLN A 739 58.80 -10.76 36.06
C GLN A 739 58.82 -10.16 34.65
N GLU A 740 58.06 -10.73 33.71
CA GLU A 740 57.88 -10.16 32.38
C GLU A 740 57.13 -8.84 32.43
N LEU A 741 56.14 -8.69 33.31
CA LEU A 741 55.42 -7.43 33.52
C LEU A 741 56.37 -6.33 34.00
N TYR A 742 57.19 -6.62 35.01
CA TYR A 742 58.22 -5.70 35.48
C TYR A 742 59.18 -5.31 34.36
N ASN A 743 59.69 -6.31 33.63
CA ASN A 743 60.62 -6.06 32.53
C ASN A 743 59.95 -5.23 31.43
N ALA A 744 58.69 -5.49 31.09
CA ALA A 744 57.96 -4.74 30.08
C ALA A 744 57.74 -3.29 30.51
N VAL A 745 57.31 -3.03 31.76
CA VAL A 745 57.13 -1.67 32.27
C VAL A 745 58.45 -0.89 32.30
N ASP A 746 59.54 -1.52 32.74
CA ASP A 746 60.85 -0.88 32.80
C ASP A 746 61.37 -0.51 31.38
N ASN A 747 61.10 -1.36 30.37
CA ASN A 747 61.67 -1.24 29.03
C ASN A 747 60.74 -0.64 27.95
N ALA A 748 59.42 -0.60 28.18
CA ALA A 748 58.46 -0.06 27.22
C ALA A 748 58.76 1.41 26.88
N CYS A 749 58.42 1.84 25.67
CA CYS A 749 58.49 3.24 25.23
C CYS A 749 57.11 3.91 25.34
N CYS A 750 57.07 5.24 25.20
CA CYS A 750 55.79 5.95 25.10
C CYS A 750 55.02 5.47 23.84
N GLY A 751 53.75 5.13 24.02
CA GLY A 751 52.87 4.55 23.02
C GLY A 751 52.76 3.02 23.10
N ASP A 752 53.74 2.33 23.68
CA ASP A 752 53.77 0.86 23.72
C ASP A 752 52.58 0.26 24.47
N THR A 753 52.22 -0.95 24.09
CA THR A 753 51.18 -1.74 24.76
C THR A 753 51.82 -2.93 25.47
N ILE A 754 51.46 -3.13 26.74
CA ILE A 754 51.84 -4.29 27.54
C ILE A 754 50.59 -5.17 27.65
N LEU A 755 50.59 -6.26 26.88
CA LEU A 755 49.49 -7.21 26.79
C LEU A 755 49.72 -8.36 27.77
N LEU A 756 48.90 -8.40 28.81
CA LEU A 756 48.91 -9.44 29.83
C LEU A 756 48.11 -10.65 29.34
N ALA A 757 48.70 -11.84 29.41
CA ALA A 757 47.97 -13.09 29.24
C ALA A 757 46.88 -13.27 30.34
N PRO A 758 45.88 -14.15 30.12
CA PRO A 758 44.96 -14.54 31.18
C PRO A 758 45.71 -15.09 32.40
N GLY A 759 45.36 -14.64 33.60
CA GLY A 759 46.04 -15.04 34.82
C GLY A 759 45.96 -14.04 35.96
N ARG A 760 46.59 -14.37 37.09
CA ARG A 760 46.72 -13.47 38.24
C ARG A 760 48.18 -13.08 38.43
N TYR A 761 48.45 -11.78 38.40
CA TYR A 761 49.78 -11.18 38.53
C TYR A 761 49.92 -10.63 39.94
N TRP A 762 50.70 -11.31 40.79
CA TRP A 762 50.91 -10.90 42.18
C TRP A 762 52.07 -9.91 42.27
N LEU A 763 51.76 -8.65 42.54
CA LEU A 763 52.77 -7.59 42.63
C LEU A 763 53.03 -7.23 44.10
N PRO A 764 53.94 -7.95 44.80
CA PRO A 764 54.36 -7.54 46.14
C PRO A 764 55.12 -6.21 46.06
N GLY A 765 55.07 -5.43 47.13
CA GLY A 765 55.87 -4.20 47.21
C GLY A 765 57.36 -4.48 46.97
N ARG A 766 57.99 -3.76 46.04
CA ARG A 766 59.41 -3.90 45.73
C ARG A 766 60.24 -3.32 46.88
N SER A 767 61.09 -4.15 47.49
CA SER A 767 62.00 -3.72 48.58
C SER A 767 63.24 -2.96 48.08
N ASP A 768 63.50 -3.00 46.78
CA ASP A 768 64.67 -2.48 46.09
C ASP A 768 64.55 -1.01 45.64
N TYR A 769 63.35 -0.42 45.71
CA TYR A 769 63.16 1.02 45.51
C TYR A 769 63.04 1.76 46.86
N PRO A 770 63.65 2.95 47.01
CA PRO A 770 63.44 3.80 48.19
C PRO A 770 62.00 4.35 48.28
N GLN A 771 61.21 4.18 47.22
CA GLN A 771 59.79 4.49 47.15
C GLN A 771 59.02 3.19 47.03
N ILE A 772 58.10 2.96 47.96
CA ILE A 772 57.48 1.66 48.19
C ILE A 772 56.29 1.58 47.24
N TYR A 773 56.47 1.02 46.05
CA TYR A 773 55.40 0.80 45.07
C TYR A 773 55.55 -0.58 44.42
N SER A 774 54.42 -1.17 44.01
CA SER A 774 54.36 -2.48 43.35
C SER A 774 54.61 -2.38 41.86
N LEU A 775 54.25 -1.27 41.21
CA LEU A 775 54.54 -1.01 39.80
C LEU A 775 54.76 0.49 39.64
N ASN A 776 55.82 0.90 38.94
CA ASN A 776 56.10 2.32 38.68
C ASN A 776 56.10 2.54 37.17
N ILE A 777 55.11 3.27 36.67
CA ILE A 777 54.90 3.55 35.26
C ILE A 777 55.31 4.99 34.99
N GLU A 778 56.52 5.13 34.46
CA GLU A 778 57.14 6.42 34.18
C GLU A 778 56.94 6.89 32.72
N LYS A 779 56.21 6.12 31.92
CA LYS A 779 56.06 6.35 30.48
C LYS A 779 54.60 6.17 30.07
N GLY A 780 54.22 6.82 28.97
CA GLY A 780 52.87 6.69 28.46
C GLY A 780 52.63 5.35 27.79
N VAL A 781 52.15 4.36 28.53
CA VAL A 781 51.93 2.98 28.03
C VAL A 781 50.48 2.57 28.23
N THR A 782 50.04 1.59 27.44
CA THR A 782 48.76 0.89 27.66
C THR A 782 49.04 -0.45 28.33
N ILE A 783 48.46 -0.72 29.50
CA ILE A 783 48.45 -2.06 30.11
C ILE A 783 47.08 -2.69 29.85
N ALA A 784 47.05 -3.75 29.03
CA ALA A 784 45.83 -4.42 28.62
C ALA A 784 45.81 -5.87 29.11
N GLY A 785 44.72 -6.32 29.71
CA GLY A 785 44.47 -7.74 29.97
C GLY A 785 43.63 -8.40 28.86
N SER A 786 43.23 -9.65 29.10
CA SER A 786 42.31 -10.39 28.23
C SER A 786 40.83 -10.22 28.64
N GLY A 787 40.57 -9.46 29.69
CA GLY A 787 39.25 -9.21 30.25
C GLY A 787 39.30 -9.09 31.77
N PRO A 788 38.40 -8.33 32.41
CA PRO A 788 38.41 -8.11 33.86
C PRO A 788 38.15 -9.37 34.69
N LEU A 789 37.62 -10.44 34.09
CA LEU A 789 37.46 -11.74 34.75
C LEU A 789 38.62 -12.70 34.46
N GLU A 790 39.42 -12.41 33.45
CA GLU A 790 40.48 -13.29 32.95
C GLU A 790 41.86 -12.89 33.45
N THR A 791 42.12 -11.58 33.50
CA THR A 791 43.40 -11.00 33.92
C THR A 791 43.19 -10.20 35.20
N THR A 792 43.90 -10.55 36.27
CA THR A 792 43.87 -9.82 37.54
C THR A 792 45.26 -9.41 37.99
N ILE A 793 45.48 -8.12 38.23
CA ILE A 793 46.65 -7.61 38.97
C ILE A 793 46.27 -7.59 40.46
N VAL A 794 47.04 -8.29 41.29
CA VAL A 794 46.83 -8.33 42.74
C VAL A 794 47.88 -7.49 43.43
N LEU A 795 47.47 -6.40 44.09
CA LEU A 795 48.35 -5.54 44.87
C LEU A 795 48.33 -6.00 46.32
N SER A 796 49.50 -6.30 46.90
CA SER A 796 49.57 -6.79 48.29
C SER A 796 50.81 -6.28 49.02
N GLY A 797 50.64 -5.99 50.30
CA GLY A 797 51.71 -5.49 51.19
C GLY A 797 51.44 -4.07 51.70
N ASN A 798 52.07 -3.74 52.83
CA ASN A 798 52.04 -2.39 53.37
C ASN A 798 52.74 -1.46 52.37
N LEU A 799 52.08 -0.35 52.04
CA LEU A 799 52.55 0.64 51.07
C LEU A 799 52.67 0.14 49.62
N SER A 800 52.12 -1.02 49.26
CA SER A 800 52.05 -1.44 47.85
C SER A 800 51.08 -0.55 47.05
N GLY A 801 51.21 -0.53 45.73
CA GLY A 801 50.36 0.29 44.85
C GLY A 801 50.89 0.35 43.41
N ILE A 802 50.05 0.73 42.45
CA ILE A 802 50.47 1.05 41.09
C ILE A 802 50.67 2.55 41.02
N PHE A 803 51.90 2.99 40.82
CA PHE A 803 52.26 4.38 40.68
C PHE A 803 52.43 4.73 39.20
N ILE A 804 51.79 5.81 38.75
CA ILE A 804 51.81 6.26 37.36
C ILE A 804 52.21 7.71 37.37
N GLY A 805 53.45 8.00 36.98
CA GLY A 805 53.97 9.33 37.14
C GLY A 805 55.45 9.46 36.90
N THR A 806 55.86 10.68 36.56
CA THR A 806 57.27 11.06 36.58
C THR A 806 57.45 12.45 37.14
N TRP A 807 58.64 12.71 37.66
CA TRP A 807 59.11 14.05 37.94
C TRP A 807 60.59 14.16 37.55
N PRO A 808 60.99 15.10 36.66
CA PRO A 808 60.20 16.19 36.05
C PRO A 808 59.52 15.84 34.71
N GLY A 809 59.40 14.56 34.33
CA GLY A 809 58.86 14.16 33.02
C GLY A 809 57.37 14.44 32.83
N VAL A 810 56.87 14.17 31.61
CA VAL A 810 55.46 14.26 31.21
C VAL A 810 55.05 12.93 30.61
N ILE A 811 53.95 12.37 31.10
CA ILE A 811 53.27 11.23 30.51
C ILE A 811 52.10 11.80 29.69
N GLU A 812 52.21 11.73 28.36
CA GLU A 812 51.15 12.23 27.47
C GLU A 812 49.84 11.45 27.66
N GLN A 813 49.90 10.12 27.70
CA GLN A 813 48.75 9.25 27.91
C GLN A 813 49.17 7.94 28.56
N ALA A 814 48.44 7.47 29.56
CA ALA A 814 48.56 6.11 30.09
C ALA A 814 47.17 5.47 30.23
N THR A 815 47.06 4.19 29.87
CA THR A 815 45.78 3.49 29.84
C THR A 815 45.87 2.15 30.55
N PHE A 816 44.87 1.80 31.34
CA PHE A 816 44.63 0.41 31.76
C PHE A 816 43.33 -0.07 31.15
N ARG A 817 43.34 -1.27 30.56
CA ARG A 817 42.13 -1.85 29.99
C ARG A 817 41.98 -3.34 30.17
N ASP A 818 40.74 -3.81 30.14
CA ASP A 818 40.36 -5.22 30.09
C ASP A 818 41.01 -6.08 31.19
N LEU A 819 41.02 -5.57 32.42
CA LEU A 819 41.66 -6.25 33.54
C LEU A 819 40.99 -5.90 34.87
N ARG A 820 41.27 -6.72 35.89
CA ARG A 820 40.88 -6.45 37.27
C ARG A 820 42.09 -6.05 38.09
N ILE A 821 41.94 -5.03 38.93
CA ILE A 821 42.90 -4.65 39.96
C ILE A 821 42.30 -5.07 41.31
N ASP A 822 42.82 -6.16 41.89
CA ASP A 822 42.48 -6.64 43.24
C ASP A 822 43.45 -5.97 44.22
N ASP A 823 43.00 -4.85 44.77
CA ASP A 823 43.78 -4.03 45.67
C ASP A 823 43.64 -4.47 47.14
N ARG A 824 44.77 -4.94 47.65
CA ARG A 824 44.97 -5.31 49.06
C ARG A 824 46.15 -4.53 49.63
N SER A 825 46.41 -3.34 49.10
CA SER A 825 47.51 -2.48 49.48
C SER A 825 47.02 -1.18 50.11
N ASP A 826 47.92 -0.38 50.67
CA ASP A 826 47.52 0.85 51.35
C ASP A 826 47.16 1.98 50.37
N PHE A 827 47.69 1.96 49.13
CA PHE A 827 47.61 3.08 48.17
C PHE A 827 46.86 2.79 46.86
N GLY A 828 46.49 1.54 46.59
CA GLY A 828 45.76 1.19 45.36
C GLY A 828 46.39 1.70 44.07
N LEU A 829 45.59 2.33 43.22
CA LEU A 829 46.04 2.94 41.98
C LEU A 829 46.33 4.43 42.22
N TRP A 830 47.59 4.84 42.05
CA TRP A 830 48.02 6.20 42.31
C TRP A 830 48.63 6.83 41.05
N VAL A 831 47.90 7.76 40.45
CA VAL A 831 48.37 8.59 39.34
C VAL A 831 48.93 9.87 39.93
N TRP A 832 50.20 10.14 39.69
CA TRP A 832 50.93 11.25 40.31
C TRP A 832 51.82 11.95 39.28
N GLY A 833 52.13 13.23 39.49
CA GLY A 833 53.02 13.97 38.59
C GLY A 833 52.33 14.50 37.34
N ASN A 834 53.05 14.62 36.22
CA ASN A 834 52.55 15.25 35.00
C ASN A 834 51.95 14.24 34.01
N VAL A 835 50.76 13.71 34.32
CA VAL A 835 50.02 12.80 33.43
C VAL A 835 48.92 13.57 32.72
N ARG A 836 49.07 13.86 31.42
CA ARG A 836 48.10 14.65 30.65
C ARG A 836 46.75 13.96 30.54
N ARG A 837 46.76 12.68 30.14
CA ARG A 837 45.57 11.83 30.04
C ARG A 837 45.80 10.50 30.75
N PHE A 838 44.88 10.12 31.61
CA PHE A 838 44.85 8.79 32.20
C PHE A 838 43.48 8.14 31.98
N SER A 839 43.46 6.91 31.46
CA SER A 839 42.21 6.24 31.11
C SER A 839 42.11 4.85 31.75
N LEU A 840 40.98 4.55 32.39
CA LEU A 840 40.58 3.21 32.84
C LEU A 840 39.40 2.73 31.99
N CYS A 841 39.52 1.52 31.46
CA CYS A 841 38.72 1.09 30.33
C CYS A 841 38.32 -0.39 30.47
N ASN A 842 37.06 -0.69 30.82
CA ASN A 842 36.64 -2.06 31.16
C ASN A 842 37.52 -2.66 32.29
N VAL A 843 37.76 -1.86 33.33
CA VAL A 843 38.58 -2.22 34.48
C VAL A 843 37.72 -2.41 35.72
N ILE A 844 37.92 -3.50 36.46
CA ILE A 844 37.31 -3.67 37.79
C ILE A 844 38.36 -3.40 38.86
N VAL A 845 38.21 -2.32 39.62
CA VAL A 845 39.04 -2.00 40.79
C VAL A 845 38.32 -2.51 42.03
N VAL A 846 38.82 -3.58 42.63
CA VAL A 846 38.27 -4.15 43.87
C VAL A 846 39.18 -3.84 45.03
N SER A 847 38.67 -3.14 46.04
CA SER A 847 39.39 -2.96 47.31
C SER A 847 38.81 -3.85 48.41
N SER A 848 39.69 -4.50 49.15
CA SER A 848 39.35 -5.29 50.35
C SER A 848 39.98 -4.73 51.63
N GLN A 849 40.48 -3.49 51.57
CA GLN A 849 41.27 -2.91 52.65
C GLN A 849 40.43 -2.27 53.74
N ARG A 850 40.87 -2.51 54.99
CA ARG A 850 40.21 -2.02 56.21
C ARG A 850 40.90 -0.81 56.84
N GLN A 851 41.86 -0.20 56.14
CA GLN A 851 42.53 0.99 56.65
C GLN A 851 41.63 2.23 56.52
N ARG A 852 41.73 3.16 57.47
CA ARG A 852 41.11 4.49 57.33
C ARG A 852 41.88 5.26 56.25
N GLN A 853 41.17 5.96 55.37
CA GLN A 853 41.70 6.79 54.27
C GLN A 853 42.21 6.04 53.03
N HIS A 854 41.81 4.79 52.83
CA HIS A 854 42.14 4.06 51.62
C HIS A 854 41.41 4.63 50.39
N HIS A 855 42.04 4.54 49.22
CA HIS A 855 41.48 4.97 47.95
C HIS A 855 41.62 3.90 46.86
N GLY A 856 40.59 3.74 46.03
CA GLY A 856 40.65 2.86 44.86
C GLY A 856 41.55 3.46 43.77
N LEU A 857 41.32 4.73 43.45
CA LEU A 857 42.14 5.55 42.57
C LEU A 857 42.45 6.89 43.24
N MET A 858 43.72 7.26 43.35
CA MET A 858 44.17 8.62 43.67
C MET A 858 44.76 9.27 42.42
N PHE A 859 44.13 10.35 41.96
CA PHE A 859 44.56 11.15 40.81
C PHE A 859 45.12 12.49 41.31
N SER A 860 46.44 12.63 41.23
CA SER A 860 47.22 13.66 41.93
C SER A 860 48.18 14.40 40.99
N PRO A 861 47.65 15.27 40.12
CA PRO A 861 48.45 15.88 39.07
C PRO A 861 49.29 17.08 39.55
N PHE A 862 50.46 17.29 38.92
CA PHE A 862 51.42 18.34 39.31
C PHE A 862 51.35 19.63 38.50
N SER A 863 51.26 19.57 37.16
CA SER A 863 51.33 20.81 36.35
C SER A 863 50.52 20.86 35.05
N ILE A 864 50.18 19.72 34.45
CA ILE A 864 49.56 19.67 33.10
C ILE A 864 48.59 18.49 32.93
N ALA A 865 48.08 17.90 34.01
CA ALA A 865 47.06 16.89 33.82
C ALA A 865 45.77 17.55 33.38
N GLU A 866 45.24 17.09 32.26
CA GLU A 866 44.09 17.67 31.61
C GLU A 866 42.88 16.76 31.78
N LYS A 867 43.06 15.42 31.76
CA LYS A 867 41.92 14.50 31.67
C LYS A 867 42.09 13.15 32.38
N LEU A 868 41.08 12.76 33.16
CA LEU A 868 40.85 11.42 33.70
C LEU A 868 39.61 10.82 33.03
N GLU A 869 39.76 9.66 32.40
CA GLU A 869 38.70 8.98 31.64
C GLU A 869 38.39 7.63 32.25
N LEU A 870 37.13 7.38 32.59
CA LEU A 870 36.65 6.13 33.17
C LEU A 870 35.53 5.58 32.29
N HIS A 871 35.81 4.51 31.56
CA HIS A 871 34.88 3.90 30.60
C HIS A 871 34.61 2.45 31.00
N GLY A 872 33.36 2.10 31.33
CA GLY A 872 33.03 0.73 31.76
C GLY A 872 33.84 0.26 32.98
N THR A 873 34.24 1.19 33.86
CA THR A 873 35.10 0.91 35.00
C THR A 873 34.28 0.76 36.27
N ASP A 874 34.47 -0.33 37.00
CA ASP A 874 33.76 -0.61 38.25
C ASP A 874 34.69 -0.49 39.45
N PHE A 875 34.37 0.42 40.36
CA PHE A 875 35.03 0.53 41.66
C PHE A 875 34.19 -0.18 42.72
N VAL A 876 34.67 -1.30 43.24
CA VAL A 876 33.95 -2.11 44.23
C VAL A 876 34.74 -2.17 45.53
N CYS A 877 34.12 -1.81 46.64
CA CYS A 877 34.71 -2.06 47.95
C CYS A 877 33.97 -3.18 48.69
N GLN A 878 34.71 -4.21 49.11
CA GLN A 878 34.13 -5.34 49.83
C GLN A 878 33.99 -5.09 51.34
N ASP A 879 34.91 -4.32 51.92
CA ASP A 879 35.12 -4.23 53.38
C ASP A 879 35.49 -2.80 53.85
N CYS A 880 35.01 -1.77 53.14
CA CYS A 880 35.40 -0.37 53.39
C CYS A 880 35.04 0.11 54.80
N GLN A 881 36.02 0.76 55.44
CA GLN A 881 35.79 1.52 56.67
C GLN A 881 35.28 2.93 56.34
N PRO A 882 34.77 3.67 57.35
CA PRO A 882 34.55 5.10 57.20
C PRO A 882 35.80 5.80 56.68
N TYR A 883 35.60 6.76 55.78
CA TYR A 883 36.57 7.57 55.04
C TYR A 883 37.31 6.89 53.89
N CYS A 884 36.90 5.70 53.45
CA CYS A 884 37.41 5.13 52.19
C CYS A 884 36.79 5.82 50.97
N LYS A 885 37.60 6.13 49.96
CA LYS A 885 37.19 6.90 48.76
C LYS A 885 37.36 6.06 47.51
N ALA A 886 36.36 5.93 46.65
CA ALA A 886 36.58 5.19 45.40
C ALA A 886 37.59 5.92 44.51
N ILE A 887 37.37 7.22 44.32
CA ILE A 887 38.23 8.11 43.55
C ILE A 887 38.57 9.32 44.41
N MET A 888 39.85 9.67 44.48
CA MET A 888 40.36 10.86 45.15
C MET A 888 41.11 11.72 44.14
N ILE A 889 40.68 12.97 43.95
CA ILE A 889 41.35 13.97 43.11
C ILE A 889 42.07 14.94 44.04
N ASP A 890 43.40 14.89 44.06
CA ASP A 890 44.25 15.61 45.01
C ASP A 890 45.50 16.19 44.34
N PRO A 891 45.42 17.35 43.66
CA PRO A 891 46.62 18.03 43.19
C PRO A 891 47.42 18.52 44.40
N VAL A 892 48.61 17.95 44.58
CA VAL A 892 49.55 18.29 45.65
C VAL A 892 49.85 19.80 45.62
N ASP A 893 49.91 20.44 46.81
CA ASP A 893 50.14 21.88 47.16
C ASP A 893 51.20 22.69 46.38
N TRP A 894 51.22 22.61 45.06
CA TRP A 894 52.08 23.40 44.20
C TRP A 894 51.33 24.66 43.76
N PRO A 895 51.93 25.86 43.93
CA PRO A 895 51.29 27.10 43.55
C PRO A 895 51.10 27.17 42.02
N GLY A 896 49.91 26.79 41.55
CA GLY A 896 49.51 26.75 40.15
C GLY A 896 48.03 26.41 40.02
N ARG A 897 47.34 26.98 39.03
CA ARG A 897 45.95 26.63 38.72
C ARG A 897 45.94 25.51 37.70
N PHE A 898 45.15 24.47 37.94
CA PHE A 898 45.03 23.31 37.07
C PHE A 898 43.56 23.04 36.74
N ASN A 899 43.28 22.74 35.48
CA ASN A 899 41.97 22.28 35.05
C ASN A 899 42.04 20.76 34.92
N VAL A 900 41.17 20.06 35.65
CA VAL A 900 41.07 18.60 35.58
C VAL A 900 39.68 18.27 35.06
N GLU A 901 39.61 17.64 33.90
CA GLU A 901 38.38 17.07 33.37
C GLU A 901 38.31 15.60 33.76
N VAL A 902 37.23 15.21 34.43
CA VAL A 902 36.96 13.82 34.77
C VAL A 902 35.69 13.40 34.05
N GLU A 903 35.82 12.40 33.20
CA GLU A 903 34.75 11.86 32.39
C GLU A 903 34.50 10.42 32.79
N MET A 904 33.27 10.10 33.20
CA MET A 904 32.89 8.78 33.68
C MET A 904 31.68 8.26 32.91
N ARG A 905 31.93 7.37 31.93
CA ARG A 905 30.90 6.76 31.07
C ARG A 905 30.72 5.29 31.41
N ASP A 906 29.48 4.85 31.56
CA ASP A 906 29.10 3.44 31.84
C ASP A 906 29.88 2.79 33.00
N SER A 907 30.38 3.60 33.92
CA SER A 907 31.22 3.17 35.05
C SER A 907 30.40 3.20 36.34
N SER A 908 30.71 2.33 37.30
CA SER A 908 29.98 2.25 38.56
C SER A 908 30.88 2.32 39.79
N ILE A 909 30.32 2.80 40.90
CA ILE A 909 31.00 2.85 42.19
C ILE A 909 30.10 2.21 43.23
N TRP A 910 30.60 1.19 43.93
CA TRP A 910 29.81 0.41 44.86
C TRP A 910 30.48 0.19 46.23
N ASN A 911 29.72 0.46 47.31
CA ASN A 911 30.07 0.20 48.72
C ASN A 911 31.32 0.94 49.26
N TRP A 912 31.65 2.10 48.69
CA TRP A 912 32.68 3.00 49.22
C TRP A 912 32.08 3.98 50.23
N ASP A 913 32.82 4.49 51.21
CA ASP A 913 32.26 5.50 52.11
C ASP A 913 31.98 6.81 51.35
N ILE A 914 32.92 7.18 50.48
CA ILE A 914 32.85 8.32 49.57
C ILE A 914 33.05 7.81 48.14
N GLY A 915 32.16 8.15 47.21
CA GLY A 915 32.33 7.82 45.80
C GLY A 915 33.50 8.60 45.20
N VAL A 916 33.32 9.89 44.98
CA VAL A 916 34.37 10.80 44.49
C VAL A 916 34.70 11.84 45.53
N SER A 917 35.98 12.01 45.85
CA SER A 917 36.49 13.01 46.78
C SER A 917 37.40 13.98 46.04
N ILE A 918 37.17 15.28 46.20
CA ILE A 918 38.04 16.34 45.66
C ILE A 918 38.74 17.03 46.83
N TYR A 919 40.06 17.19 46.76
CA TYR A 919 40.89 17.72 47.83
C TYR A 919 41.91 18.72 47.27
N SER A 920 41.70 20.04 47.42
CA SER A 920 42.75 21.06 47.26
C SER A 920 42.24 22.46 47.59
N THR A 921 43.17 23.38 47.86
CA THR A 921 42.90 24.81 48.10
C THR A 921 43.16 25.72 46.89
N ASP A 922 43.73 25.18 45.79
CA ASP A 922 44.23 25.96 44.64
C ASP A 922 43.79 25.41 43.25
N PHE A 923 42.56 24.91 43.11
CA PHE A 923 42.07 24.42 41.80
C PHE A 923 41.84 25.54 40.76
N GLY A 924 41.98 25.17 39.48
CA GLY A 924 41.27 25.79 38.37
C GLY A 924 39.86 25.18 38.23
N ASP A 925 39.37 25.00 37.00
CA ASP A 925 38.05 24.40 36.76
C ASP A 925 38.18 22.86 36.80
N VAL A 926 37.52 22.22 37.78
CA VAL A 926 37.32 20.76 37.78
C VAL A 926 35.95 20.46 37.18
N THR A 927 35.92 19.77 36.04
CA THR A 927 34.66 19.35 35.40
C THR A 927 34.45 17.87 35.64
N LEU A 928 33.32 17.51 36.26
CA LEU A 928 32.93 16.13 36.54
C LEU A 928 31.69 15.79 35.71
N ASP A 929 31.83 14.90 34.73
CA ASP A 929 30.69 14.30 34.03
C ASP A 929 30.49 12.87 34.55
N ILE A 930 29.58 12.73 35.52
CA ILE A 930 29.36 11.49 36.27
C ILE A 930 27.87 11.17 36.30
N ASP A 931 27.50 9.95 35.93
CA ASP A 931 26.16 9.40 36.14
C ASP A 931 25.98 8.99 37.61
N CYS A 932 25.39 9.88 38.41
CA CYS A 932 25.15 9.64 39.84
C CYS A 932 24.24 8.42 40.09
N THR A 933 23.45 8.00 39.10
CA THR A 933 22.62 6.79 39.20
C THR A 933 23.43 5.51 39.18
N LYS A 934 24.77 5.58 39.02
CA LYS A 934 25.69 4.43 39.05
C LYS A 934 26.53 4.37 40.32
N ILE A 935 26.27 5.25 41.28
CA ILE A 935 26.95 5.30 42.57
C ILE A 935 25.99 4.76 43.63
N PHE A 936 26.32 3.60 44.22
CA PHE A 936 25.42 2.90 45.13
C PHE A 936 26.11 2.39 46.38
N GLY A 937 25.37 2.33 47.48
CA GLY A 937 25.89 1.78 48.74
C GLY A 937 26.91 2.67 49.44
N ASN A 938 27.07 3.91 48.97
CA ASN A 938 27.98 4.88 49.56
C ASN A 938 27.28 5.78 50.58
N GLN A 939 28.02 6.27 51.59
CA GLN A 939 27.48 7.32 52.47
C GLN A 939 27.41 8.66 51.76
N TRP A 940 28.37 8.91 50.87
CA TRP A 940 28.47 10.14 50.09
C TRP A 940 28.81 9.82 48.64
N ASN A 941 28.06 10.38 47.69
CA ASN A 941 28.34 10.17 46.28
C ASN A 941 29.54 11.00 45.82
N VAL A 942 29.50 12.30 46.10
CA VAL A 942 30.59 13.26 45.86
C VAL A 942 30.81 14.07 47.13
N VAL A 943 32.07 14.23 47.56
CA VAL A 943 32.43 15.09 48.69
C VAL A 943 33.59 16.01 48.34
N GLU A 944 33.33 17.30 48.44
CA GLU A 944 34.34 18.35 48.35
C GLU A 944 34.89 18.67 49.75
N TRP A 945 36.20 18.52 49.94
CA TRP A 945 36.85 18.85 51.20
C TRP A 945 37.70 20.12 51.00
N PHE A 946 37.37 21.20 51.74
CA PHE A 946 38.04 22.52 51.84
C PHE A 946 37.61 23.63 50.87
N ASP A 947 37.98 24.88 51.19
CA ASP A 947 37.67 26.17 50.53
C ASP A 947 37.99 26.13 49.01
N CYS A 948 37.18 25.42 48.23
CA CYS A 948 37.13 25.58 46.80
C CYS A 948 36.87 27.06 46.52
N ASP A 949 37.75 27.69 45.73
CA ASP A 949 37.49 29.01 45.16
C ASP A 949 36.05 29.00 44.59
N PRO A 950 35.23 30.05 44.77
CA PRO A 950 33.85 30.10 44.25
C PRO A 950 33.72 29.92 42.73
N ARG A 951 34.83 29.70 42.02
CA ARG A 951 34.90 29.34 40.60
C ARG A 951 35.00 27.83 40.33
N CYS A 952 35.28 26.98 41.32
CA CYS A 952 35.19 25.53 41.14
C CYS A 952 33.75 25.15 40.81
N THR A 953 33.47 24.82 39.55
CA THR A 953 32.16 24.34 39.12
C THR A 953 32.18 22.84 38.90
N ALA A 954 31.99 22.05 39.96
CA ALA A 954 31.57 20.67 39.81
C ALA A 954 30.16 20.66 39.19
N ARG A 955 30.06 20.33 37.90
CA ARG A 955 28.77 20.21 37.20
C ARG A 955 28.26 18.78 37.29
N GLU A 956 27.79 18.41 38.46
CA GLU A 956 27.06 17.15 38.63
C GLU A 956 25.84 17.12 37.69
N HIS A 957 25.85 16.21 36.72
CA HIS A 957 24.67 15.90 35.91
C HIS A 957 23.83 14.83 36.63
N CYS A 958 23.55 15.03 37.92
CA CYS A 958 22.60 14.18 38.63
C CYS A 958 21.18 14.60 38.21
N PRO A 959 20.27 13.65 37.91
CA PRO A 959 18.85 13.95 37.72
C PRO A 959 18.33 14.72 38.93
N SER A 960 17.72 15.89 38.70
CA SER A 960 17.25 16.77 39.77
C SER A 960 16.28 16.03 40.71
N GLY A 961 16.71 15.69 41.93
CA GLY A 961 15.84 15.10 42.95
C GLY A 961 16.42 13.96 43.81
N GLN A 962 17.71 13.61 43.70
CA GLN A 962 18.37 12.60 44.54
C GLN A 962 19.53 13.16 45.34
#